data_AF-A0A923TUI6-F1
#
_entry.id   AF-A0A923TUI6-F1
#
_cell.length_a   1.000
_cell.length_b   1.000
_cell.length_c   1.000
_cell.angle_alpha   90.00
_cell.angle_beta   90.00
_cell.angle_gamma   90.00
#
_symmetry.space_group_name_H-M   'P 1'
#
loop_
_entity.id
_entity.type
_entity.pdbx_description
1 polymer ?
#
loop_
_entity_poly.entity_id
_entity_poly.type
_entity_poly.pdbx_seq_one_letter_code
_entity_poly.pdbx_strand_id
1 'polypeptide(L)'
;MILLLTPPMTQLNTPYPATAYLTGFLRTQGIDSSQADPALELFLSLFSKEGLGRIFEVISEKAEIAEQENIELPPSVGFFLEQFENYGRTIEATIRFLQGKDPSLAMRIASRRFLPEGPRFQSLYEFADGREGGDTEQLNWAFGALGVQDQAKYLASLYLDDLADVVREGIDPNFLLSRYGEKLAASQPTFEPLYEALEETELTLVDEILSEVTRSLYVRYAPTIIALTAPFPGNIYGAFRMAKLFRQLAAESGKSIRCILGGGYPNTELRELAEPRVFNYFDAITLDDGERPFLCLLEYFAGTRKKENLLRTFLRVGEGKSAQVAFFSDSREHDIPQKNVGCPSYDGLPMDRYLSIFELPNPMHRIWSDGRWNKLTLAHGCYWKKCSFCDVTLDYIGRYDANPADLIIDRMVQICSETGQSGFHFVDEAAPPAVLRAMAERLIEREVQVTWWGNVRFERTFTPELCELLARSGCVAISGGLEVASDRLLKKMNKGVTVEQVARVTKAFTDAGVLVHAYLMYGFPTQTTEETLEALERVRQLFEAGCLQSAYWHRFSVTAHSPVGKNPASFGVRVTEKPLAKGEKRFARNDLPFDDPTEVDHSYLGDGLRKALYNYMHGVGFEFDVRAWFAPRAKAAGKLPKPKVARDLVALALEEQDVTHPAALKTAALKKSKKTQPPKASSSDQRA
;
A
#
# COMPACT_ATOMS: atom_id res chain seq x y z
N MET A 1 0.26 32.14 5.51
CA MET A 1 -0.46 30.87 5.32
C MET A 1 0.54 29.74 5.04
N ILE A 2 0.30 28.57 5.62
CA ILE A 2 1.05 27.32 5.37
C ILE A 2 0.31 26.49 4.31
N LEU A 3 1.05 25.93 3.34
CA LEU A 3 0.51 25.00 2.34
C LEU A 3 1.13 23.61 2.50
N LEU A 4 0.30 22.63 2.81
CA LEU A 4 0.67 21.22 2.94
C LEU A 4 0.45 20.50 1.61
N LEU A 5 1.46 19.80 1.11
CA LEU A 5 1.45 19.21 -0.23
C LEU A 5 1.83 17.74 -0.18
N THR A 6 1.06 16.92 -0.90
CA THR A 6 1.44 15.55 -1.25
C THR A 6 2.13 15.58 -2.62
N PRO A 7 3.45 15.33 -2.71
CA PRO A 7 4.14 15.33 -3.98
C PRO A 7 3.57 14.26 -4.95
N PRO A 8 3.81 14.40 -6.26
CA PRO A 8 3.28 13.49 -7.27
C PRO A 8 3.55 12.00 -7.03
N MET A 9 2.69 11.17 -7.63
CA MET A 9 2.70 9.70 -7.56
C MET A 9 2.47 9.12 -6.18
N THR A 10 1.37 9.55 -5.58
CA THR A 10 0.71 8.82 -4.51
C THR A 10 -0.56 8.17 -5.05
N GLN A 11 -1.36 7.56 -4.19
CA GLN A 11 -2.59 6.85 -4.56
C GLN A 11 -3.59 7.77 -5.29
N LEU A 12 -4.18 7.33 -6.40
CA LEU A 12 -5.10 8.14 -7.23
C LEU A 12 -6.59 8.02 -6.83
N ASN A 13 -6.94 7.06 -5.97
CA ASN A 13 -8.31 6.84 -5.52
C ASN A 13 -8.66 7.55 -4.21
N THR A 14 -7.66 8.03 -3.48
CA THR A 14 -7.88 8.75 -2.22
C THR A 14 -6.65 9.59 -1.87
N PRO A 15 -6.83 10.74 -1.21
CA PRO A 15 -5.68 11.49 -0.70
C PRO A 15 -4.84 10.64 0.26
N TYR A 16 -3.54 10.89 0.26
CA TYR A 16 -2.66 10.39 1.30
C TYR A 16 -2.96 11.12 2.63
N PRO A 17 -3.05 10.41 3.78
CA PRO A 17 -3.66 10.99 4.98
C PRO A 17 -2.80 12.06 5.67
N ALA A 18 -1.48 12.08 5.47
CA ALA A 18 -0.59 12.92 6.27
C ALA A 18 -0.93 14.42 6.22
N THR A 19 -1.28 14.96 5.05
CA THR A 19 -1.70 16.37 4.94
C THR A 19 -3.01 16.64 5.65
N ALA A 20 -3.98 15.72 5.59
CA ALA A 20 -5.27 15.87 6.26
C ALA A 20 -5.15 15.86 7.79
N TYR A 21 -4.27 15.01 8.33
CA TYR A 21 -3.96 14.97 9.77
C TYR A 21 -3.28 16.26 10.22
N LEU A 22 -2.21 16.68 9.54
CA LEU A 22 -1.50 17.90 9.89
C LEU A 22 -2.38 19.16 9.72
N THR A 23 -3.21 19.22 8.67
CA THR A 23 -4.17 20.32 8.48
C THR A 23 -5.15 20.40 9.65
N GLY A 24 -5.75 19.25 10.01
CA GLY A 24 -6.64 19.15 11.16
C GLY A 24 -5.97 19.63 12.45
N PHE A 25 -4.78 19.11 12.73
CA PHE A 25 -3.99 19.49 13.90
C PHE A 25 -3.65 20.99 13.92
N LEU A 26 -3.04 21.53 12.86
CA LEU A 26 -2.62 22.94 12.80
C LEU A 26 -3.81 23.89 12.99
N ARG A 27 -4.96 23.58 12.38
CA ARG A 27 -6.18 24.38 12.56
C ARG A 27 -6.68 24.34 14.00
N THR A 28 -6.56 23.22 14.72
CA THR A 28 -6.86 23.18 16.17
C THR A 28 -5.94 24.06 17.00
N GLN A 29 -4.72 24.34 16.51
CA GLN A 29 -3.78 25.27 17.13
C GLN A 29 -4.00 26.74 16.69
N GLY A 30 -5.04 27.02 15.89
CA GLY A 30 -5.31 28.36 15.35
C GLY A 30 -4.34 28.79 14.24
N ILE A 31 -3.64 27.83 13.62
CA ILE A 31 -2.65 28.10 12.58
C ILE A 31 -3.30 27.98 11.20
N ASP A 32 -3.26 29.09 10.45
CA ASP A 32 -3.78 29.18 9.08
C ASP A 32 -3.02 28.26 8.11
N SER A 33 -3.71 27.19 7.71
CA SER A 33 -3.17 26.12 6.88
C SER A 33 -4.18 25.65 5.83
N SER A 34 -3.65 25.44 4.63
CA SER A 34 -4.34 24.86 3.46
C SER A 34 -3.57 23.64 2.97
N GLN A 35 -4.22 22.82 2.15
CA GLN A 35 -3.62 21.63 1.57
C GLN A 35 -3.99 21.49 0.09
N ALA A 36 -3.17 20.75 -0.66
CA ALA A 36 -3.46 20.37 -2.04
C ALA A 36 -2.81 19.03 -2.39
N ASP A 37 -3.34 18.39 -3.44
CA ASP A 37 -2.84 17.13 -3.99
C ASP A 37 -2.28 17.32 -5.42
N PRO A 38 -1.02 17.78 -5.53
CA PRO A 38 -0.30 17.85 -6.79
C PRO A 38 -0.23 16.54 -7.56
N ALA A 39 -0.31 15.37 -6.91
CA ALA A 39 -0.30 14.09 -7.60
C ALA A 39 -1.55 13.92 -8.45
N LEU A 40 -2.71 14.22 -7.87
CA LEU A 40 -3.97 14.19 -8.59
C LEU A 40 -4.04 15.30 -9.66
N GLU A 41 -3.56 16.52 -9.36
CA GLU A 41 -3.54 17.61 -10.35
C GLU A 41 -2.63 17.28 -11.55
N LEU A 42 -1.43 16.73 -11.33
CA LEU A 42 -0.53 16.29 -12.40
C LEU A 42 -1.17 15.19 -13.26
N PHE A 43 -1.73 14.16 -12.62
CA PHE A 43 -2.38 13.05 -13.32
C PHE A 43 -3.53 13.56 -14.20
N LEU A 44 -4.43 14.37 -13.65
CA LEU A 44 -5.58 14.87 -14.41
C LEU A 44 -5.19 15.85 -15.54
N SER A 45 -4.05 16.54 -15.42
CA SER A 45 -3.51 17.36 -16.50
C SER A 45 -2.93 16.50 -17.62
N LEU A 46 -2.13 15.48 -17.29
CA LEU A 46 -1.55 14.54 -18.26
C LEU A 46 -2.64 13.77 -19.02
N PHE A 47 -3.58 13.19 -18.29
CA PHE A 47 -4.66 12.36 -18.84
C PHE A 47 -5.91 13.20 -19.12
N SER A 48 -5.71 14.29 -19.87
CA SER A 48 -6.75 15.15 -20.41
C SER A 48 -6.63 15.23 -21.93
N LYS A 49 -7.63 15.77 -22.63
CA LYS A 49 -7.53 15.96 -24.08
C LYS A 49 -6.33 16.85 -24.46
N GLU A 50 -6.09 17.91 -23.70
CA GLU A 50 -4.96 18.81 -23.90
C GLU A 50 -3.62 18.12 -23.58
N GLY A 51 -3.54 17.41 -22.46
CA GLY A 51 -2.35 16.66 -22.06
C GLY A 51 -1.97 15.58 -23.08
N LEU A 52 -2.94 14.82 -23.58
CA LEU A 52 -2.71 13.84 -24.64
C LEU A 52 -2.27 14.50 -25.95
N GLY A 53 -2.77 15.70 -26.26
CA GLY A 53 -2.32 16.48 -27.42
C GLY A 53 -0.83 16.83 -27.35
N ARG A 54 -0.38 17.33 -26.19
CA ARG A 54 1.05 17.61 -25.96
C ARG A 54 1.91 16.34 -26.01
N ILE A 55 1.40 15.23 -25.48
CA ILE A 55 2.08 13.92 -25.56
C ILE A 55 2.22 13.49 -27.02
N PHE A 56 1.16 13.65 -27.82
CA PHE A 56 1.17 13.32 -29.24
C PHE A 56 2.21 14.14 -30.00
N GLU A 57 2.25 15.46 -29.81
CA GLU A 57 3.24 16.34 -30.46
C GLU A 57 4.68 15.85 -30.22
N VAL A 58 5.05 15.63 -28.96
CA VAL A 58 6.41 15.17 -28.59
C VAL A 58 6.72 13.79 -29.16
N ILE A 59 5.76 12.86 -29.11
CA ILE A 59 5.98 11.49 -29.59
C ILE A 59 6.02 11.43 -31.11
N SER A 60 5.21 12.23 -31.82
CA SER A 60 5.22 12.31 -33.28
C SER A 60 6.57 12.77 -33.80
N GLU A 61 7.18 13.80 -33.19
CA GLU A 61 8.52 14.25 -33.55
C GLU A 61 9.56 13.14 -33.35
N LYS A 62 9.50 12.41 -32.23
CA LYS A 62 10.39 11.26 -31.97
C LYS A 62 10.15 10.10 -32.95
N ALA A 63 8.91 9.88 -33.36
CA ALA A 63 8.53 8.83 -34.30
C ALA A 63 9.08 9.11 -35.71
N GLU A 64 9.04 10.36 -36.17
CA GLU A 64 9.64 10.76 -37.44
C GLU A 64 11.16 10.51 -37.45
N ILE A 65 11.85 10.80 -36.35
CA ILE A 65 13.28 10.51 -36.19
C ILE A 65 13.53 9.00 -36.19
N ALA A 66 12.75 8.23 -35.42
CA ALA A 66 12.87 6.78 -35.35
C ALA A 66 12.66 6.11 -36.72
N GLU A 67 11.71 6.59 -37.53
CA GLU A 67 11.49 6.12 -38.89
C GLU A 67 12.70 6.38 -39.79
N GLN A 68 13.29 7.59 -39.72
CA GLN A 68 14.49 7.94 -40.48
C GLN A 68 15.70 7.06 -40.09
N GLU A 69 15.79 6.68 -38.82
CA GLU A 69 16.86 5.82 -38.28
C GLU A 69 16.55 4.31 -38.36
N ASN A 70 15.39 3.93 -38.91
CA ASN A 70 14.90 2.55 -38.97
C ASN A 70 14.87 1.85 -37.59
N ILE A 71 14.45 2.60 -36.57
CA ILE A 71 14.23 2.15 -35.20
C ILE A 71 12.75 1.80 -35.02
N GLU A 72 12.47 0.59 -34.54
CA GLU A 72 11.11 0.15 -34.24
C GLU A 72 10.55 0.85 -33.00
N LEU A 73 9.35 1.40 -33.10
CA LEU A 73 8.67 2.04 -31.99
C LEU A 73 8.14 1.01 -30.99
N PRO A 74 8.12 1.32 -29.69
CA PRO A 74 7.43 0.48 -28.71
C PRO A 74 5.96 0.27 -29.11
N PRO A 75 5.37 -0.92 -28.90
CA PRO A 75 3.99 -1.22 -29.31
C PRO A 75 2.95 -0.26 -28.72
N SER A 76 3.15 0.19 -27.47
CA SER A 76 2.25 1.15 -26.82
C SER A 76 2.23 2.50 -27.55
N VAL A 77 3.42 2.99 -27.93
CA VAL A 77 3.64 4.26 -28.63
C VAL A 77 3.07 4.19 -30.05
N GLY A 78 3.38 3.14 -30.80
CA GLY A 78 2.85 2.95 -32.15
C GLY A 78 1.31 2.91 -32.17
N PHE A 79 0.71 2.13 -31.26
CA PHE A 79 -0.74 2.05 -31.13
C PHE A 79 -1.39 3.39 -30.74
N PHE A 80 -0.75 4.14 -29.83
CA PHE A 80 -1.23 5.46 -29.42
C PHE A 80 -1.25 6.46 -30.57
N LEU A 81 -0.20 6.51 -31.40
CA LEU A 81 -0.14 7.38 -32.57
C LEU A 81 -1.25 7.06 -33.57
N GLU A 82 -1.49 5.78 -33.84
CA GLU A 82 -2.56 5.32 -34.74
C GLU A 82 -3.95 5.67 -34.20
N GLN A 83 -4.17 5.51 -32.89
CA GLN A 83 -5.46 5.68 -32.23
C GLN A 83 -5.65 7.03 -31.55
N PHE A 84 -4.77 8.02 -31.78
CA PHE A 84 -4.75 9.28 -31.04
C PHE A 84 -6.11 10.01 -31.04
N GLU A 85 -6.76 10.09 -32.20
CA GLU A 85 -8.09 10.69 -32.33
C GLU A 85 -9.16 9.99 -31.47
N ASN A 86 -9.07 8.67 -31.29
CA ASN A 86 -9.98 7.91 -30.45
C ASN A 86 -9.67 8.09 -28.97
N TYR A 87 -8.39 8.12 -28.58
CA TYR A 87 -7.96 8.49 -27.23
C TYR A 87 -8.47 9.90 -26.85
N GLY A 88 -8.27 10.90 -27.72
CA GLY A 88 -8.73 12.27 -27.51
C GLY A 88 -10.24 12.43 -27.37
N ARG A 89 -11.05 11.54 -27.98
CA ARG A 89 -12.52 11.52 -27.85
C ARG A 89 -13.01 10.82 -26.59
N THR A 90 -12.21 9.93 -26.01
CA THR A 90 -12.67 9.01 -24.95
C THR A 90 -12.11 9.36 -23.58
N ILE A 91 -10.90 9.94 -23.50
CA ILE A 91 -10.18 10.18 -22.24
C ILE A 91 -11.00 10.90 -21.17
N GLU A 92 -11.62 12.03 -21.49
CA GLU A 92 -12.37 12.83 -20.50
C GLU A 92 -13.61 12.09 -19.98
N ALA A 93 -14.29 11.35 -20.86
CA ALA A 93 -15.45 10.54 -20.50
C ALA A 93 -15.03 9.36 -19.60
N THR A 94 -13.91 8.72 -19.91
CA THR A 94 -13.33 7.64 -19.10
C THR A 94 -12.93 8.13 -17.72
N ILE A 95 -12.23 9.27 -17.62
CA ILE A 95 -11.86 9.89 -16.33
C ILE A 95 -13.11 10.22 -15.51
N ARG A 96 -14.13 10.84 -16.11
CA ARG A 96 -15.41 11.12 -15.44
C ARG A 96 -16.10 9.85 -14.93
N PHE A 97 -16.09 8.79 -15.72
CA PHE A 97 -16.65 7.50 -15.33
C PHE A 97 -15.91 6.92 -14.12
N LEU A 98 -14.58 6.92 -14.12
CA LEU A 98 -13.75 6.45 -13.02
C LEU A 98 -13.89 7.33 -11.75
N GLN A 99 -14.22 8.61 -11.91
CA GLN A 99 -14.60 9.52 -10.82
C GLN A 99 -16.03 9.30 -10.29
N GLY A 100 -16.78 8.34 -10.86
CA GLY A 100 -18.17 8.06 -10.49
C GLY A 100 -19.17 9.10 -11.00
N LYS A 101 -18.77 10.00 -11.88
CA LYS A 101 -19.61 11.11 -12.39
C LYS A 101 -20.50 10.72 -13.58
N ASP A 102 -20.25 9.57 -14.20
CA ASP A 102 -21.02 9.09 -15.35
C ASP A 102 -21.19 7.56 -15.36
N PRO A 103 -21.97 6.99 -14.41
CA PRO A 103 -22.15 5.54 -14.32
C PRO A 103 -22.82 4.94 -15.56
N SER A 104 -23.52 5.74 -16.38
CA SER A 104 -24.20 5.26 -17.59
C SER A 104 -23.22 4.76 -18.66
N LEU A 105 -21.99 5.27 -18.66
CA LEU A 105 -20.96 4.91 -19.62
C LEU A 105 -20.49 3.45 -19.49
N ALA A 106 -20.74 2.82 -18.34
CA ALA A 106 -20.36 1.44 -18.07
C ALA A 106 -20.83 0.46 -19.16
N MET A 107 -22.07 0.61 -19.65
CA MET A 107 -22.61 -0.27 -20.71
C MET A 107 -21.81 -0.17 -22.01
N ARG A 108 -21.31 1.02 -22.37
CA ARG A 108 -20.55 1.25 -23.60
C ARG A 108 -19.10 0.80 -23.47
N ILE A 109 -18.51 0.97 -22.29
CA ILE A 109 -17.16 0.47 -22.00
C ILE A 109 -17.19 -1.06 -21.96
N ALA A 110 -18.13 -1.66 -21.22
CA ALA A 110 -18.27 -3.11 -21.12
C ALA A 110 -18.60 -3.78 -22.46
N SER A 111 -19.24 -3.07 -23.39
CA SER A 111 -19.45 -3.59 -24.75
C SER A 111 -18.18 -3.60 -25.62
N ARG A 112 -17.04 -3.11 -25.12
CA ARG A 112 -15.74 -3.05 -25.82
C ARG A 112 -15.77 -2.31 -27.16
N ARG A 113 -16.70 -1.36 -27.32
CA ARG A 113 -16.87 -0.55 -28.55
C ARG A 113 -16.59 0.93 -28.33
N PHE A 114 -16.17 1.28 -27.12
CA PHE A 114 -15.97 2.68 -26.72
C PHE A 114 -14.50 3.04 -26.61
N LEU A 115 -13.71 2.24 -25.88
CA LEU A 115 -12.29 2.52 -25.63
C LEU A 115 -11.43 1.94 -26.76
N PRO A 116 -10.35 2.63 -27.20
CA PRO A 116 -9.26 1.96 -27.89
C PRO A 116 -8.61 0.96 -26.93
N GLU A 117 -8.28 -0.23 -27.45
CA GLU A 117 -7.72 -1.33 -26.66
C GLU A 117 -6.28 -1.62 -27.12
N GLY A 118 -5.29 -1.14 -26.37
CA GLY A 118 -3.88 -1.31 -26.67
C GLY A 118 -3.27 -2.60 -26.10
N PRO A 119 -1.92 -2.68 -26.02
CA PRO A 119 -1.22 -3.89 -25.60
C PRO A 119 -1.65 -4.46 -24.25
N ARG A 120 -2.09 -3.65 -23.28
CA ARG A 120 -2.55 -4.12 -21.97
C ARG A 120 -3.79 -5.00 -22.04
N PHE A 121 -4.57 -4.91 -23.12
CA PHE A 121 -5.75 -5.73 -23.36
C PHE A 121 -5.40 -7.12 -23.91
N GLN A 122 -4.15 -7.37 -24.35
CA GLN A 122 -3.73 -8.64 -24.96
C GLN A 122 -4.07 -9.86 -24.09
N SER A 123 -3.88 -9.74 -22.76
CA SER A 123 -4.20 -10.80 -21.82
C SER A 123 -5.65 -11.27 -21.91
N LEU A 124 -6.60 -10.39 -22.21
CA LEU A 124 -8.02 -10.73 -22.38
C LEU A 124 -8.28 -11.58 -23.62
N TYR A 125 -7.49 -11.39 -24.68
CA TYR A 125 -7.58 -12.16 -25.92
C TYR A 125 -6.91 -13.53 -25.81
N GLU A 126 -5.79 -13.64 -25.09
CA GLU A 126 -5.10 -14.92 -24.88
C GLU A 126 -5.90 -15.91 -24.03
N PHE A 127 -6.74 -15.41 -23.11
CA PHE A 127 -7.72 -16.24 -22.40
C PHE A 127 -8.85 -16.74 -23.33
N ALA A 128 -9.08 -16.06 -24.46
CA ALA A 128 -10.14 -16.40 -25.41
C ALA A 128 -9.75 -17.50 -26.39
N ASP A 129 -8.49 -17.52 -26.83
CA ASP A 129 -8.00 -18.45 -27.87
C ASP A 129 -7.74 -19.89 -27.38
N GLY A 130 -7.94 -20.18 -26.09
CA GLY A 130 -7.63 -21.48 -25.47
C GLY A 130 -8.81 -22.44 -25.23
N ARG A 131 -10.07 -21.99 -25.41
CA ARG A 131 -11.27 -22.81 -25.18
C ARG A 131 -12.39 -22.41 -26.14
N GLU A 132 -13.08 -23.38 -26.74
CA GLU A 132 -14.25 -23.12 -27.60
C GLU A 132 -15.38 -22.45 -26.79
N GLY A 133 -15.51 -21.12 -26.95
CA GLY A 133 -16.56 -20.25 -26.39
C GLY A 133 -16.25 -18.80 -26.76
N GLY A 134 -17.24 -17.97 -27.07
CA GLY A 134 -16.98 -16.60 -27.54
C GLY A 134 -16.51 -15.65 -26.43
N ASP A 135 -15.85 -14.54 -26.81
CA ASP A 135 -15.28 -13.50 -25.92
C ASP A 135 -16.17 -13.14 -24.70
N THR A 136 -17.49 -13.09 -24.91
CA THR A 136 -18.48 -12.70 -23.88
C THR A 136 -18.69 -13.76 -22.79
N GLU A 137 -18.61 -15.05 -23.12
CA GLU A 137 -18.79 -16.14 -22.13
C GLU A 137 -17.54 -16.34 -21.26
N GLN A 138 -16.36 -16.00 -21.79
CA GLN A 138 -15.08 -16.18 -21.11
C GLN A 138 -14.73 -14.99 -20.21
N LEU A 139 -15.10 -13.75 -20.59
CA LEU A 139 -15.18 -12.61 -19.67
C LEU A 139 -16.17 -12.94 -18.54
N ASN A 140 -17.35 -13.49 -18.81
CA ASN A 140 -18.25 -13.92 -17.74
C ASN A 140 -17.68 -15.04 -16.84
N TRP A 141 -16.77 -15.88 -17.34
CA TRP A 141 -16.11 -16.93 -16.56
C TRP A 141 -14.94 -16.39 -15.71
N ALA A 142 -14.11 -15.49 -16.24
CA ALA A 142 -13.02 -14.83 -15.49
C ALA A 142 -13.54 -13.75 -14.52
N PHE A 143 -14.71 -13.16 -14.80
CA PHE A 143 -15.32 -12.07 -14.02
C PHE A 143 -16.54 -12.50 -13.19
N GLY A 144 -17.04 -13.74 -13.35
CA GLY A 144 -18.09 -14.32 -12.51
C GLY A 144 -19.25 -13.36 -12.18
N ALA A 145 -19.43 -13.09 -10.89
CA ALA A 145 -20.49 -12.27 -10.31
C ALA A 145 -20.30 -10.73 -10.41
N LEU A 146 -19.31 -10.24 -11.18
CA LEU A 146 -19.05 -8.80 -11.31
C LEU A 146 -20.13 -8.13 -12.16
N GLY A 147 -20.66 -7.01 -11.65
CA GLY A 147 -21.62 -6.20 -12.40
C GLY A 147 -20.95 -5.45 -13.56
N VAL A 148 -21.74 -5.03 -14.54
CA VAL A 148 -21.28 -4.24 -15.70
C VAL A 148 -20.39 -3.05 -15.30
N GLN A 149 -20.69 -2.43 -14.15
CA GLN A 149 -19.89 -1.33 -13.59
C GLN A 149 -18.44 -1.74 -13.30
N ASP A 150 -18.24 -2.89 -12.68
CA ASP A 150 -16.92 -3.35 -12.26
C ASP A 150 -16.10 -3.78 -13.48
N GLN A 151 -16.73 -4.47 -14.44
CA GLN A 151 -16.11 -4.80 -15.73
C GLN A 151 -15.67 -3.53 -16.45
N ALA A 152 -16.54 -2.51 -16.51
CA ALA A 152 -16.21 -1.25 -17.15
C ALA A 152 -15.06 -0.51 -16.45
N LYS A 153 -15.01 -0.50 -15.12
CA LYS A 153 -13.88 0.11 -14.37
C LYS A 153 -12.56 -0.61 -14.64
N TYR A 154 -12.58 -1.94 -14.71
CA TYR A 154 -11.40 -2.72 -15.06
C TYR A 154 -10.88 -2.38 -16.46
N LEU A 155 -11.76 -2.39 -17.48
CA LEU A 155 -11.39 -2.02 -18.86
C LEU A 155 -10.89 -0.57 -18.95
N ALA A 156 -11.55 0.36 -18.25
CA ALA A 156 -11.10 1.75 -18.17
C ALA A 156 -9.75 1.90 -17.47
N SER A 157 -9.41 1.01 -16.54
CA SER A 157 -8.12 1.00 -15.85
C SER A 157 -7.00 0.49 -16.78
N LEU A 158 -7.25 -0.59 -17.54
CA LEU A 158 -6.31 -1.06 -18.57
C LEU A 158 -6.04 0.01 -19.63
N TYR A 159 -7.07 0.76 -20.02
CA TYR A 159 -6.93 1.90 -20.94
C TYR A 159 -6.02 3.01 -20.36
N LEU A 160 -6.08 3.27 -19.05
CA LEU A 160 -5.16 4.21 -18.41
C LEU A 160 -3.74 3.63 -18.28
N ASP A 161 -3.61 2.33 -18.05
CA ASP A 161 -2.31 1.65 -18.03
C ASP A 161 -1.62 1.70 -19.41
N ASP A 162 -2.37 1.55 -20.51
CA ASP A 162 -1.85 1.74 -21.87
C ASP A 162 -1.28 3.15 -22.05
N LEU A 163 -2.04 4.19 -21.67
CA LEU A 163 -1.57 5.57 -21.75
C LEU A 163 -0.39 5.84 -20.82
N ALA A 164 -0.33 5.19 -19.65
CA ALA A 164 0.81 5.29 -18.75
C ALA A 164 2.07 4.67 -19.36
N ASP A 165 1.95 3.55 -20.09
CA ASP A 165 3.05 2.97 -20.85
C ASP A 165 3.51 3.89 -21.99
N VAL A 166 2.59 4.59 -22.66
CA VAL A 166 2.93 5.60 -23.68
C VAL A 166 3.78 6.72 -23.07
N VAL A 167 3.39 7.25 -21.91
CA VAL A 167 4.18 8.29 -21.21
C VAL A 167 5.54 7.71 -20.80
N ARG A 168 5.57 6.49 -20.25
CA ARG A 168 6.82 5.85 -19.82
C ARG A 168 7.79 5.60 -20.98
N GLU A 169 7.30 5.13 -22.11
CA GLU A 169 8.11 4.69 -23.24
C GLU A 169 8.43 5.82 -24.23
N GLY A 170 7.55 6.83 -24.34
CA GLY A 170 7.68 7.94 -25.28
C GLY A 170 8.11 9.28 -24.67
N ILE A 171 7.82 9.54 -23.39
CA ILE A 171 8.00 10.86 -22.76
C ILE A 171 9.05 10.81 -21.65
N ASP A 172 8.85 10.00 -20.62
CA ASP A 172 9.66 9.97 -19.41
C ASP A 172 9.83 8.52 -18.89
N PRO A 173 11.02 7.92 -19.02
CA PRO A 173 11.27 6.54 -18.62
C PRO A 173 11.13 6.28 -17.11
N ASN A 174 11.06 7.32 -16.29
CA ASN A 174 10.85 7.22 -14.86
C ASN A 174 9.37 7.26 -14.46
N PHE A 175 8.45 7.48 -15.40
CA PHE A 175 7.02 7.57 -15.15
C PHE A 175 6.37 6.21 -14.84
N LEU A 176 5.60 6.18 -13.75
CA LEU A 176 4.65 5.14 -13.40
C LEU A 176 3.47 5.80 -12.68
N LEU A 177 2.25 5.28 -12.84
CA LEU A 177 1.03 5.85 -12.27
C LEU A 177 1.09 6.13 -10.76
N SER A 178 1.84 5.32 -10.01
CA SER A 178 1.96 5.44 -8.56
C SER A 178 3.41 5.48 -8.05
N ARG A 179 4.42 5.55 -8.94
CA ARG A 179 5.85 5.39 -8.58
C ARG A 179 6.79 6.17 -9.52
N TYR A 180 6.83 7.50 -9.42
CA TYR A 180 7.66 8.32 -10.32
C TYR A 180 9.09 8.51 -9.81
N GLY A 181 10.10 8.24 -10.63
CA GLY A 181 11.50 8.46 -10.23
C GLY A 181 11.93 7.65 -9.01
N GLU A 182 11.20 6.57 -8.68
CA GLU A 182 11.47 5.74 -7.49
C GLU A 182 12.92 5.27 -7.48
N LYS A 183 13.49 4.90 -8.64
CA LYS A 183 14.89 4.46 -8.79
C LYS A 183 15.93 5.52 -8.41
N LEU A 184 15.58 6.81 -8.53
CA LEU A 184 16.47 7.95 -8.20
C LEU A 184 16.60 8.15 -6.69
N ALA A 185 15.65 7.66 -5.89
CA ALA A 185 15.60 7.85 -4.45
C ALA A 185 15.66 6.54 -3.65
N ALA A 186 15.17 5.42 -4.20
CA ALA A 186 15.05 4.15 -3.49
C ALA A 186 16.40 3.64 -3.00
N SER A 187 16.63 3.78 -1.69
CA SER A 187 17.82 3.33 -0.98
C SER A 187 19.15 3.70 -1.65
N GLN A 188 19.19 4.84 -2.35
CA GLN A 188 20.41 5.37 -2.95
C GLN A 188 21.32 5.95 -1.85
N PRO A 189 22.53 5.41 -1.66
CA PRO A 189 23.38 5.81 -0.54
C PRO A 189 23.89 7.25 -0.67
N THR A 190 23.97 7.77 -1.90
CA THR A 190 24.41 9.13 -2.23
C THR A 190 23.30 9.93 -2.90
N PHE A 191 23.39 11.26 -2.81
CA PHE A 191 22.44 12.19 -3.42
C PHE A 191 22.73 12.46 -4.89
N GLU A 192 23.85 11.97 -5.43
CA GLU A 192 24.34 12.35 -6.76
C GLU A 192 23.35 12.06 -7.88
N PRO A 193 22.76 10.85 -8.00
CA PRO A 193 21.83 10.56 -9.11
C PRO A 193 20.59 11.46 -9.09
N LEU A 194 20.09 11.78 -7.89
CA LEU A 194 18.97 12.69 -7.71
C LEU A 194 19.37 14.14 -8.00
N TYR A 195 20.57 14.55 -7.58
CA TYR A 195 21.09 15.89 -7.84
C TYR A 195 21.29 16.13 -9.33
N GLU A 196 21.90 15.18 -10.05
CA GLU A 196 22.07 15.24 -11.51
C GLU A 196 20.72 15.41 -12.21
N ALA A 197 19.73 14.57 -11.88
CA ALA A 197 18.38 14.66 -12.46
C ALA A 197 17.63 15.96 -12.13
N LEU A 198 17.97 16.63 -11.01
CA LEU A 198 17.38 17.92 -10.63
C LEU A 198 18.06 19.12 -11.30
N GLU A 199 19.30 18.96 -11.75
CA GLU A 199 20.10 19.98 -12.43
C GLU A 199 20.06 19.88 -13.96
N GLU A 200 19.44 18.83 -14.50
CA GLU A 200 19.11 18.73 -15.92
C GLU A 200 18.32 19.96 -16.39
N THR A 201 18.76 20.57 -17.49
CA THR A 201 18.15 21.78 -18.06
C THR A 201 16.98 21.45 -18.99
N GLU A 202 17.00 20.28 -19.61
CA GLU A 202 15.93 19.79 -20.47
C GLU A 202 14.90 19.08 -19.59
N LEU A 203 13.66 19.56 -19.64
CA LEU A 203 12.57 19.00 -18.85
C LEU A 203 11.80 18.00 -19.69
N THR A 204 11.35 16.91 -19.08
CA THR A 204 10.35 16.07 -19.72
C THR A 204 8.99 16.80 -19.74
N LEU A 205 8.07 16.37 -20.59
CA LEU A 205 6.71 16.93 -20.59
C LEU A 205 6.01 16.72 -19.23
N VAL A 206 6.31 15.62 -18.52
CA VAL A 206 5.80 15.38 -17.16
C VAL A 206 6.31 16.45 -16.20
N ASP A 207 7.58 16.80 -16.31
CA ASP A 207 8.21 17.85 -15.51
C ASP A 207 7.67 19.25 -15.79
N GLU A 208 7.38 19.55 -17.06
CA GLU A 208 6.76 20.81 -17.47
C GLU A 208 5.37 20.96 -16.86
N ILE A 209 4.53 19.94 -16.99
CA ILE A 209 3.17 19.94 -16.42
C ILE A 209 3.23 20.01 -14.89
N LEU A 210 4.16 19.31 -14.24
CA LEU A 210 4.38 19.45 -12.79
C LEU A 210 4.77 20.88 -12.42
N SER A 211 5.58 21.54 -13.25
CA SER A 211 5.98 22.92 -13.06
C SER A 211 4.79 23.88 -13.23
N GLU A 212 3.88 23.61 -14.16
CA GLU A 212 2.61 24.34 -14.34
C GLU A 212 1.68 24.19 -13.12
N VAL A 213 1.50 22.96 -12.63
CA VAL A 213 0.74 22.67 -11.40
C VAL A 213 1.34 23.44 -10.22
N THR A 214 2.66 23.40 -10.07
CA THR A 214 3.38 24.11 -9.00
C THR A 214 3.18 25.63 -9.07
N ARG A 215 3.23 26.23 -10.28
CA ARG A 215 2.94 27.66 -10.49
C ARG A 215 1.50 28.00 -10.13
N SER A 216 0.55 27.17 -10.55
CA SER A 216 -0.87 27.33 -10.21
C SER A 216 -1.08 27.34 -8.70
N LEU A 217 -0.44 26.41 -7.97
CA LEU A 217 -0.50 26.36 -6.51
C LEU A 217 0.15 27.57 -5.85
N TYR A 218 1.30 28.05 -6.34
CA TYR A 218 1.93 29.26 -5.83
C TYR A 218 1.03 30.49 -5.97
N VAL A 219 0.38 30.66 -7.13
CA VAL A 219 -0.54 31.79 -7.38
C VAL A 219 -1.81 31.66 -6.56
N ARG A 220 -2.42 30.46 -6.52
CA ARG A 220 -3.70 30.21 -5.83
C ARG A 220 -3.60 30.45 -4.32
N TYR A 221 -2.49 30.04 -3.72
CA TYR A 221 -2.35 30.02 -2.27
C TYR A 221 -1.43 31.12 -1.72
N ALA A 222 -0.52 31.68 -2.52
CA ALA A 222 0.50 32.64 -2.08
C ALA A 222 1.20 32.24 -0.76
N PRO A 223 1.72 30.99 -0.64
CA PRO A 223 2.21 30.46 0.63
C PRO A 223 3.49 31.16 1.10
N THR A 224 3.65 31.28 2.42
CA THR A 224 4.92 31.70 3.05
C THR A 224 5.74 30.50 3.54
N ILE A 225 5.08 29.36 3.72
CA ILE A 225 5.68 28.08 4.08
C ILE A 225 4.99 27.01 3.25
N ILE A 226 5.78 26.15 2.60
CA ILE A 226 5.30 24.88 2.04
C ILE A 226 5.88 23.72 2.86
N ALA A 227 5.07 22.70 3.10
CA ALA A 227 5.53 21.44 3.68
C ALA A 227 5.13 20.29 2.77
N LEU A 228 6.13 19.55 2.31
CA LEU A 228 5.97 18.41 1.43
C LEU A 228 6.05 17.14 2.27
N THR A 229 4.98 16.34 2.25
CA THR A 229 4.97 15.01 2.89
C THR A 229 5.25 13.95 1.84
N ALA A 230 6.47 13.38 1.86
CA ALA A 230 6.91 12.36 0.91
C ALA A 230 6.82 10.97 1.57
N PRO A 231 5.76 10.19 1.31
CA PRO A 231 5.59 8.88 1.93
C PRO A 231 6.48 7.79 1.31
N PHE A 232 6.81 7.88 0.02
CA PHE A 232 7.53 6.84 -0.71
C PHE A 232 8.73 7.44 -1.48
N PRO A 233 9.72 6.61 -1.86
CA PRO A 233 10.85 7.07 -2.68
C PRO A 233 10.40 7.72 -4.00
N GLY A 234 9.33 7.21 -4.61
CA GLY A 234 8.74 7.77 -5.84
C GLY A 234 8.13 9.17 -5.69
N ASN A 235 8.11 9.76 -4.49
CA ASN A 235 7.64 11.14 -4.28
C ASN A 235 8.81 12.14 -4.20
N ILE A 236 10.04 11.65 -4.03
CA ILE A 236 11.18 12.50 -3.68
C ILE A 236 11.59 13.40 -4.83
N TYR A 237 11.69 12.89 -6.04
CA TYR A 237 12.05 13.71 -7.20
C TYR A 237 11.05 14.87 -7.39
N GLY A 238 9.74 14.56 -7.41
CA GLY A 238 8.69 15.57 -7.48
C GLY A 238 8.74 16.58 -6.33
N ALA A 239 8.97 16.14 -5.09
CA ALA A 239 9.08 17.04 -3.94
C ALA A 239 10.22 18.05 -4.08
N PHE A 240 11.40 17.60 -4.53
CA PHE A 240 12.56 18.48 -4.73
C PHE A 240 12.35 19.46 -5.87
N ARG A 241 11.78 19.02 -7.00
CA ARG A 241 11.43 19.90 -8.12
C ARG A 241 10.44 20.98 -7.72
N MET A 242 9.38 20.61 -7.02
CA MET A 242 8.40 21.56 -6.51
C MET A 242 9.06 22.58 -5.57
N ALA A 243 9.88 22.13 -4.61
CA ALA A 243 10.58 23.02 -3.69
C ALA A 243 11.54 23.99 -4.41
N LYS A 244 12.29 23.50 -5.42
CA LYS A 244 13.15 24.33 -6.29
C LYS A 244 12.35 25.45 -6.94
N LEU A 245 11.23 25.11 -7.57
CA LEU A 245 10.41 26.07 -8.31
C LEU A 245 9.65 27.04 -7.38
N PHE A 246 9.12 26.58 -6.26
CA PHE A 246 8.51 27.47 -5.26
C PHE A 246 9.48 28.54 -4.78
N ARG A 247 10.74 28.17 -4.50
CA ARG A 247 11.79 29.11 -4.11
C ARG A 247 12.13 30.08 -5.22
N GLN A 248 12.23 29.60 -6.47
CA GLN A 248 12.45 30.45 -7.63
C GLN A 248 11.35 31.50 -7.80
N LEU A 249 10.08 31.07 -7.81
CA LEU A 249 8.92 31.98 -7.93
C LEU A 249 8.85 32.98 -6.78
N ALA A 250 9.16 32.55 -5.55
CA ALA A 250 9.26 33.45 -4.41
C ALA A 250 10.34 34.52 -4.64
N ALA A 251 11.55 34.12 -5.02
CA ALA A 251 12.66 35.03 -5.28
C ALA A 251 12.36 36.02 -6.42
N GLU A 252 11.79 35.56 -7.53
CA GLU A 252 11.36 36.40 -8.66
C GLU A 252 10.32 37.46 -8.24
N SER A 253 9.45 37.11 -7.30
CA SER A 253 8.46 38.03 -6.73
C SER A 253 8.97 38.87 -5.54
N GLY A 254 10.27 38.81 -5.22
CA GLY A 254 10.87 39.53 -4.09
C GLY A 254 10.43 39.04 -2.71
N LYS A 255 9.89 37.82 -2.63
CA LYS A 255 9.43 37.17 -1.39
C LYS A 255 10.40 36.07 -0.97
N SER A 256 10.29 35.66 0.29
CA SER A 256 10.93 34.44 0.78
C SER A 256 9.87 33.40 1.11
N ILE A 257 10.22 32.14 0.90
CA ILE A 257 9.37 30.99 1.25
C ILE A 257 10.21 29.97 2.00
N ARG A 258 9.63 29.37 3.05
CA ARG A 258 10.23 28.24 3.76
C ARG A 258 9.73 26.93 3.18
N CYS A 259 10.63 25.98 2.96
CA CYS A 259 10.33 24.66 2.43
C CYS A 259 10.70 23.60 3.46
N ILE A 260 9.74 22.77 3.85
CA ILE A 260 9.93 21.70 4.85
C ILE A 260 9.65 20.36 4.18
N LEU A 261 10.47 19.34 4.46
CA LEU A 261 10.24 17.96 4.03
C LEU A 261 9.96 17.07 5.25
N GLY A 262 8.95 16.22 5.15
CA GLY A 262 8.64 15.19 6.14
C GLY A 262 7.93 14.00 5.49
N GLY A 263 7.42 13.06 6.29
CA GLY A 263 6.67 11.90 5.81
C GLY A 263 7.43 10.58 5.95
N GLY A 264 6.84 9.52 5.36
CA GLY A 264 7.37 8.15 5.44
C GLY A 264 8.82 8.03 5.00
N TYR A 265 9.19 8.60 3.85
CA TYR A 265 10.54 8.47 3.31
C TYR A 265 11.61 9.13 4.22
N PRO A 266 11.44 10.37 4.72
CA PRO A 266 12.35 10.88 5.76
C PRO A 266 12.45 9.96 6.98
N ASN A 267 11.33 9.40 7.44
CA ASN A 267 11.27 8.55 8.64
C ASN A 267 11.99 7.21 8.48
N THR A 268 12.17 6.71 7.27
CA THR A 268 12.87 5.44 7.03
C THR A 268 14.25 5.67 6.43
N GLU A 269 14.38 6.42 5.35
CA GLU A 269 15.61 6.52 4.57
C GLU A 269 16.60 7.57 5.09
N LEU A 270 16.14 8.68 5.67
CA LEU A 270 17.00 9.85 5.93
C LEU A 270 17.57 9.94 7.36
N ARG A 271 17.47 8.88 8.17
CA ARG A 271 17.93 8.91 9.58
C ARG A 271 19.42 9.13 9.76
N GLU A 272 20.21 8.81 8.74
CA GLU A 272 21.67 9.00 8.71
C GLU A 272 22.08 10.11 7.73
N LEU A 273 21.16 11.05 7.41
CA LEU A 273 21.41 12.11 6.44
C LEU A 273 22.63 12.96 6.82
N ALA A 274 23.58 13.05 5.90
CA ALA A 274 24.80 13.83 6.01
C ALA A 274 25.06 14.72 4.78
N GLU A 275 24.17 14.71 3.79
CA GLU A 275 24.29 15.49 2.55
C GLU A 275 23.74 16.93 2.70
N PRO A 276 24.60 17.96 2.73
CA PRO A 276 24.14 19.34 2.89
C PRO A 276 23.43 19.91 1.66
N ARG A 277 23.64 19.37 0.45
CA ARG A 277 23.00 19.86 -0.79
C ARG A 277 21.48 19.70 -0.78
N VAL A 278 20.95 18.77 0.01
CA VAL A 278 19.50 18.63 0.23
C VAL A 278 18.89 19.95 0.73
N PHE A 279 19.62 20.71 1.54
CA PHE A 279 19.17 21.99 2.09
C PHE A 279 19.29 23.18 1.12
N ASN A 280 19.66 22.93 -0.14
CA ASN A 280 19.44 23.90 -1.22
C ASN A 280 17.96 23.98 -1.59
N TYR A 281 17.20 22.93 -1.30
CA TYR A 281 15.78 22.80 -1.62
C TYR A 281 14.90 23.02 -0.38
N PHE A 282 15.33 22.50 0.77
CA PHE A 282 14.56 22.54 2.02
C PHE A 282 15.29 23.33 3.11
N ASP A 283 14.54 24.09 3.92
CA ASP A 283 15.06 24.75 5.13
C ASP A 283 15.20 23.76 6.29
N ALA A 284 14.35 22.74 6.34
CA ALA A 284 14.31 21.76 7.42
C ALA A 284 13.73 20.41 6.95
N ILE A 285 14.16 19.34 7.61
CA ILE A 285 13.59 18.00 7.46
C ILE A 285 13.20 17.49 8.85
N THR A 286 11.96 17.05 9.01
CA THR A 286 11.46 16.50 10.29
C THR A 286 11.31 14.99 10.22
N LEU A 287 11.56 14.31 11.34
CA LEU A 287 11.33 12.87 11.50
C LEU A 287 10.19 12.55 12.47
N ASP A 288 9.66 11.34 12.32
CA ASP A 288 8.59 10.68 13.07
C ASP A 288 7.28 11.49 13.01
N ASP A 289 6.54 11.60 14.11
CA ASP A 289 5.27 12.34 14.20
C ASP A 289 5.52 13.82 13.90
N GLY A 290 4.77 14.39 12.96
CA GLY A 290 5.03 15.72 12.41
C GLY A 290 4.54 16.86 13.30
N GLU A 291 3.53 16.63 14.14
CA GLU A 291 2.79 17.64 14.89
C GLU A 291 3.72 18.50 15.77
N ARG A 292 4.49 17.87 16.67
CA ARG A 292 5.39 18.59 17.57
C ARG A 292 6.59 19.20 16.84
N PRO A 293 7.37 18.46 16.03
CA PRO A 293 8.48 19.03 15.26
C PRO A 293 8.06 20.24 14.42
N PHE A 294 6.87 20.18 13.80
CA PHE A 294 6.37 21.29 12.99
C PHE A 294 6.09 22.54 13.81
N LEU A 295 5.45 22.42 14.99
CA LEU A 295 5.26 23.56 15.90
C LEU A 295 6.61 24.17 16.33
N CYS A 296 7.58 23.32 16.70
CA CYS A 296 8.93 23.78 17.04
C CYS A 296 9.59 24.53 15.87
N LEU A 297 9.41 24.05 14.63
CA LEU A 297 9.92 24.72 13.44
C LEU A 297 9.26 26.07 13.18
N LEU A 298 7.94 26.19 13.36
CA LEU A 298 7.22 27.45 13.21
C LEU A 298 7.73 28.50 14.22
N GLU A 299 7.91 28.11 15.48
CA GLU A 299 8.49 28.97 16.51
C GLU A 299 9.94 29.36 16.20
N TYR A 300 10.73 28.43 15.66
CA TYR A 300 12.10 28.70 15.24
C TYR A 300 12.15 29.70 14.08
N PHE A 301 11.30 29.54 13.06
CA PHE A 301 11.20 30.48 11.95
C PHE A 301 10.67 31.85 12.38
N ALA A 302 9.85 31.91 13.43
CA ALA A 302 9.41 33.16 14.06
C ALA A 302 10.47 33.78 15.00
N GLY A 303 11.58 33.09 15.28
CA GLY A 303 12.63 33.55 16.19
C GLY A 303 12.30 33.44 17.68
N THR A 304 11.19 32.79 18.04
CA THR A 304 10.78 32.58 19.45
C THR A 304 11.36 31.31 20.04
N ARG A 305 11.89 30.40 19.21
CA ARG A 305 12.60 29.19 19.62
C ARG A 305 14.04 29.19 19.08
N LYS A 306 14.97 28.68 19.88
CA LYS A 306 16.36 28.43 19.46
C LYS A 306 16.47 27.07 18.76
N LYS A 307 17.38 26.94 17.78
CA LYS A 307 17.58 25.69 17.02
C LYS A 307 17.93 24.49 17.91
N GLU A 308 18.64 24.72 19.02
CA GLU A 308 19.02 23.67 19.98
C GLU A 308 17.80 23.05 20.68
N ASN A 309 16.68 23.76 20.69
CA ASN A 309 15.43 23.32 21.29
C ASN A 309 14.46 22.72 20.25
N LEU A 310 14.89 22.40 19.03
CA LEU A 310 14.03 21.71 18.05
C LEU A 310 13.86 20.23 18.39
N LEU A 311 12.75 19.63 17.96
CA LEU A 311 12.51 18.20 18.09
C LEU A 311 12.71 17.49 16.74
N ARG A 312 13.52 16.44 16.71
CA ARG A 312 13.75 15.54 15.57
C ARG A 312 13.87 16.23 14.20
N THR A 313 14.68 17.28 14.15
CA THR A 313 14.81 18.13 12.97
C THR A 313 16.24 18.15 12.46
N PHE A 314 16.44 17.87 11.17
CA PHE A 314 17.69 18.15 10.48
C PHE A 314 17.70 19.58 9.91
N LEU A 315 18.83 20.27 10.08
CA LEU A 315 19.12 21.56 9.47
C LEU A 315 20.51 21.57 8.84
N ARG A 316 20.73 22.47 7.87
CA ARG A 316 22.08 22.86 7.45
C ARG A 316 22.71 23.81 8.47
N VAL A 317 23.95 23.54 8.83
CA VAL A 317 24.81 24.42 9.65
C VAL A 317 26.08 24.77 8.89
N GLY A 318 26.54 26.01 9.02
CA GLY A 318 27.68 26.52 8.23
C GLY A 318 27.31 26.84 6.78
N GLU A 319 28.27 27.38 6.04
CA GLU A 319 28.11 27.80 4.64
C GLU A 319 29.28 27.34 3.77
N GLY A 320 29.05 27.26 2.45
CA GLY A 320 30.06 26.86 1.47
C GLY A 320 30.71 25.52 1.84
N LYS A 321 32.05 25.49 1.87
CA LYS A 321 32.82 24.28 2.20
C LYS A 321 32.67 23.81 3.65
N SER A 322 32.16 24.66 4.55
CA SER A 322 31.91 24.32 5.95
C SER A 322 30.49 23.77 6.21
N ALA A 323 29.64 23.73 5.18
CA ALA A 323 28.26 23.28 5.30
C ALA A 323 28.20 21.81 5.74
N GLN A 324 27.42 21.56 6.78
CA GLN A 324 27.18 20.23 7.35
C GLN A 324 25.70 20.08 7.69
N VAL A 325 25.26 18.84 7.81
CA VAL A 325 23.93 18.50 8.33
C VAL A 325 24.05 18.30 9.84
N ALA A 326 23.17 18.95 10.60
CA ALA A 326 23.05 18.77 12.04
C ALA A 326 21.63 18.32 12.40
N PHE A 327 21.54 17.34 13.30
CA PHE A 327 20.28 16.84 13.86
C PHE A 327 20.04 17.46 15.24
N PHE A 328 18.87 18.05 15.42
CA PHE A 328 18.44 18.66 16.67
C PHE A 328 17.25 17.91 17.24
N SER A 329 17.37 17.46 18.50
CA SER A 329 16.29 16.80 19.22
C SER A 329 16.40 17.08 20.71
N ASP A 330 15.65 18.07 21.18
CA ASP A 330 15.53 18.43 22.59
C ASP A 330 14.77 17.35 23.35
N SER A 331 15.41 16.75 24.36
CA SER A 331 14.82 15.68 25.17
C SER A 331 13.67 16.15 26.06
N ARG A 332 13.45 17.46 26.20
CA ARG A 332 12.32 18.05 26.93
C ARG A 332 11.05 18.15 26.08
N GLU A 333 11.18 18.08 24.76
CA GLU A 333 10.04 18.11 23.85
C GLU A 333 9.47 16.69 23.69
N HIS A 334 8.15 16.61 23.62
CA HIS A 334 7.42 15.34 23.55
C HIS A 334 6.32 15.40 22.49
N ASP A 335 6.02 14.23 21.93
CA ASP A 335 4.95 14.05 20.97
C ASP A 335 3.59 14.47 21.52
N ILE A 336 2.73 14.92 20.62
CA ILE A 336 1.35 15.24 20.95
C ILE A 336 0.62 13.91 21.18
N PRO A 337 0.01 13.68 22.37
CA PRO A 337 -0.78 12.48 22.59
C PRO A 337 -1.89 12.36 21.54
N GLN A 338 -2.19 11.14 21.08
CA GLN A 338 -3.14 10.89 19.99
C GLN A 338 -4.53 11.50 20.22
N LYS A 339 -4.99 11.50 21.47
CA LYS A 339 -6.25 12.14 21.84
C LYS A 339 -6.26 13.68 21.64
N ASN A 340 -5.10 14.30 21.54
CA ASN A 340 -4.91 15.75 21.46
C ASN A 340 -4.52 16.24 20.05
N VAL A 341 -4.33 15.36 19.06
CA VAL A 341 -3.92 15.77 17.69
C VAL A 341 -5.08 16.38 16.87
N GLY A 342 -6.30 16.43 17.42
CA GLY A 342 -7.48 16.91 16.71
C GLY A 342 -8.07 15.87 15.76
N CYS A 343 -9.04 16.28 14.93
CA CYS A 343 -9.63 15.45 13.88
C CYS A 343 -8.94 15.76 12.54
N PRO A 344 -8.58 14.74 11.73
CA PRO A 344 -8.17 14.98 10.34
C PRO A 344 -9.24 15.79 9.59
N SER A 345 -8.79 16.70 8.74
CA SER A 345 -9.65 17.50 7.87
C SER A 345 -9.23 17.29 6.42
N TYR A 346 -10.18 16.90 5.59
CA TYR A 346 -10.09 16.74 4.14
C TYR A 346 -10.52 18.00 3.38
N ASP A 347 -10.92 19.05 4.10
CA ASP A 347 -11.24 20.35 3.51
C ASP A 347 -10.03 20.92 2.73
N GLY A 348 -10.31 21.48 1.55
CA GLY A 348 -9.30 21.93 0.60
C GLY A 348 -8.81 20.87 -0.40
N LEU A 349 -9.13 19.59 -0.20
CA LEU A 349 -8.81 18.52 -1.16
C LEU A 349 -9.99 18.29 -2.14
N PRO A 350 -9.72 17.99 -3.42
CA PRO A 350 -10.75 17.85 -4.44
C PRO A 350 -11.41 16.46 -4.37
N MET A 351 -12.23 16.23 -3.34
CA MET A 351 -12.74 14.91 -3.00
C MET A 351 -13.56 14.22 -4.10
N ASP A 352 -14.14 14.99 -5.01
CA ASP A 352 -14.94 14.51 -6.14
C ASP A 352 -14.11 14.20 -7.40
N ARG A 353 -12.78 14.35 -7.36
CA ARG A 353 -11.89 14.17 -8.52
C ARG A 353 -10.99 12.93 -8.46
N TYR A 354 -11.00 12.18 -7.36
CA TYR A 354 -10.26 10.92 -7.23
C TYR A 354 -10.88 9.79 -8.06
N LEU A 355 -10.08 8.81 -8.49
CA LEU A 355 -10.47 7.78 -9.45
C LEU A 355 -10.61 6.39 -8.82
N SER A 356 -11.63 5.64 -9.22
CA SER A 356 -11.81 4.23 -8.83
C SER A 356 -11.12 3.31 -9.84
N ILE A 357 -9.86 2.97 -9.60
CA ILE A 357 -9.04 2.13 -10.49
C ILE A 357 -9.21 0.66 -10.09
N PHE A 358 -9.21 -0.27 -11.05
CA PHE A 358 -9.36 -1.71 -10.84
C PHE A 358 -8.19 -2.45 -11.46
N GLU A 359 -7.26 -2.93 -10.63
CA GLU A 359 -6.12 -3.72 -11.10
C GLU A 359 -6.47 -5.21 -11.28
N LEU A 360 -7.33 -5.76 -10.40
CA LEU A 360 -7.69 -7.17 -10.40
C LEU A 360 -9.19 -7.38 -10.11
N PRO A 361 -9.85 -8.34 -10.78
CA PRO A 361 -11.25 -8.69 -10.54
C PRO A 361 -11.44 -9.53 -9.25
N ASN A 362 -10.87 -9.10 -8.13
CA ASN A 362 -11.01 -9.76 -6.83
C ASN A 362 -11.74 -8.83 -5.83
N PRO A 363 -12.82 -9.30 -5.16
CA PRO A 363 -13.60 -8.46 -4.24
C PRO A 363 -12.80 -7.79 -3.13
N MET A 364 -11.77 -8.46 -2.61
CA MET A 364 -10.87 -7.91 -1.61
C MET A 364 -9.98 -6.82 -2.23
N HIS A 365 -9.48 -7.02 -3.45
CA HIS A 365 -8.66 -6.02 -4.14
C HIS A 365 -9.41 -4.71 -4.40
N ARG A 366 -10.73 -4.78 -4.65
CA ARG A 366 -11.60 -3.61 -4.79
C ARG A 366 -11.51 -2.67 -3.59
N ILE A 367 -11.34 -3.20 -2.39
CA ILE A 367 -11.34 -2.38 -1.19
C ILE A 367 -10.15 -1.40 -1.17
N TRP A 368 -9.04 -1.70 -1.85
CA TRP A 368 -7.92 -0.75 -1.94
C TRP A 368 -8.06 0.28 -3.05
N SER A 369 -8.82 -0.03 -4.11
CA SER A 369 -8.72 0.69 -5.39
C SER A 369 -10.06 1.23 -5.92
N ASP A 370 -11.18 0.61 -5.53
CA ASP A 370 -12.55 1.03 -5.85
C ASP A 370 -13.06 2.03 -4.82
N GLY A 371 -13.32 3.25 -5.27
CA GLY A 371 -13.80 4.32 -4.42
C GLY A 371 -12.76 4.86 -3.45
N ARG A 372 -13.25 5.72 -2.56
CA ARG A 372 -12.46 6.47 -1.59
C ARG A 372 -12.80 6.00 -0.18
N TRP A 373 -11.77 5.91 0.66
CA TRP A 373 -11.92 5.64 2.08
C TRP A 373 -11.42 6.81 2.93
N ASN A 374 -12.19 7.21 3.94
CA ASN A 374 -11.71 8.11 4.97
C ASN A 374 -10.66 7.38 5.80
N LYS A 375 -9.42 7.87 5.77
CA LYS A 375 -8.32 7.29 6.53
C LYS A 375 -8.35 7.83 7.96
N LEU A 376 -8.39 6.92 8.93
CA LEU A 376 -8.39 7.23 10.36
C LEU A 376 -7.49 6.21 11.11
N THR A 377 -6.90 6.59 12.23
CA THR A 377 -6.15 5.68 13.10
C THR A 377 -6.93 5.43 14.39
N LEU A 378 -6.99 4.18 14.82
CA LEU A 378 -7.56 3.80 16.12
C LEU A 378 -6.51 4.00 17.21
N ALA A 379 -5.28 3.64 16.92
CA ALA A 379 -4.10 3.83 17.73
C ALA A 379 -2.89 4.20 16.86
N HIS A 380 -1.96 4.93 17.46
CA HIS A 380 -0.64 5.18 16.93
C HIS A 380 0.33 4.09 17.41
N GLY A 381 1.27 3.71 16.55
CA GLY A 381 2.22 2.64 16.79
C GLY A 381 1.61 1.24 16.91
N CYS A 382 2.46 0.25 17.12
CA CYS A 382 2.07 -1.16 17.20
C CYS A 382 2.08 -1.67 18.64
N TYR A 383 0.94 -2.18 19.13
CA TYR A 383 0.86 -2.80 20.47
C TYR A 383 1.71 -4.08 20.59
N TRP A 384 2.03 -4.75 19.48
CA TRP A 384 2.85 -5.97 19.48
C TRP A 384 4.35 -5.69 19.56
N LYS A 385 4.87 -4.78 18.70
CA LYS A 385 6.26 -4.25 18.67
C LYS A 385 7.41 -5.27 18.84
N LYS A 386 7.21 -6.53 18.42
CA LYS A 386 8.19 -7.61 18.59
C LYS A 386 8.64 -8.29 17.29
N CYS A 387 7.98 -8.00 16.17
CA CYS A 387 8.32 -8.60 14.88
C CYS A 387 9.77 -8.27 14.50
N SER A 388 10.57 -9.29 14.18
CA SER A 388 12.00 -9.08 13.89
C SER A 388 12.28 -8.40 12.56
N PHE A 389 11.31 -8.41 11.65
CA PHE A 389 11.40 -7.84 10.30
C PHE A 389 10.75 -6.44 10.17
N CYS A 390 9.90 -6.05 11.13
CA CYS A 390 9.29 -4.73 11.13
C CYS A 390 10.27 -3.70 11.72
N ASP A 391 10.11 -2.44 11.33
CA ASP A 391 10.90 -1.29 11.82
C ASP A 391 10.54 -0.87 13.25
N VAL A 392 10.29 -1.82 14.15
CA VAL A 392 9.87 -1.59 15.55
C VAL A 392 10.89 -0.83 16.39
N THR A 393 12.11 -0.62 15.88
CA THR A 393 13.11 0.24 16.54
C THR A 393 12.89 1.73 16.26
N LEU A 394 12.01 2.07 15.32
CA LEU A 394 11.55 3.42 15.08
C LEU A 394 10.52 3.82 16.12
N ASP A 395 10.65 5.04 16.65
CA ASP A 395 9.85 5.55 17.76
C ASP A 395 8.35 5.56 17.44
N TYR A 396 7.97 6.03 16.25
CA TYR A 396 6.56 6.10 15.84
C TYR A 396 5.88 4.73 15.73
N ILE A 397 6.65 3.65 15.48
CA ILE A 397 6.14 2.27 15.45
C ILE A 397 6.14 1.66 16.87
N GLY A 398 7.20 1.92 17.65
CA GLY A 398 7.39 1.33 18.98
C GLY A 398 6.52 1.96 20.08
N ARG A 399 6.07 3.21 19.88
CA ARG A 399 5.20 3.94 20.82
C ARG A 399 3.73 3.69 20.50
N TYR A 400 3.12 2.80 21.28
CA TYR A 400 1.69 2.56 21.25
C TYR A 400 0.92 3.63 22.03
N ASP A 401 -0.02 4.31 21.38
CA ASP A 401 -0.94 5.28 21.99
C ASP A 401 -2.34 5.17 21.35
N ALA A 402 -3.35 4.79 22.12
CA ALA A 402 -4.69 4.49 21.61
C ALA A 402 -5.69 5.62 21.87
N ASN A 403 -6.59 5.85 20.90
CA ASN A 403 -7.70 6.77 21.07
C ASN A 403 -8.86 6.10 21.84
N PRO A 404 -9.57 6.85 22.72
CA PRO A 404 -10.83 6.39 23.28
C PRO A 404 -11.89 6.17 22.20
N ALA A 405 -12.76 5.17 22.38
CA ALA A 405 -13.80 4.83 21.41
C ALA A 405 -14.73 6.01 21.08
N ASP A 406 -15.17 6.77 22.09
CA ASP A 406 -16.03 7.95 21.86
C ASP A 406 -15.37 9.00 20.98
N LEU A 407 -14.09 9.26 21.20
CA LEU A 407 -13.32 10.20 20.38
C LEU A 407 -13.18 9.71 18.94
N ILE A 408 -12.99 8.40 18.74
CA ILE A 408 -12.96 7.80 17.40
C ILE A 408 -14.30 8.04 16.71
N ILE A 409 -15.43 7.78 17.37
CA ILE A 409 -16.76 7.96 16.77
C ILE A 409 -17.03 9.44 16.46
N ASP A 410 -16.66 10.36 17.37
CA ASP A 410 -16.82 11.79 17.13
C ASP A 410 -16.03 12.27 15.90
N ARG A 411 -14.78 11.79 15.75
CA ARG A 411 -13.97 12.05 14.55
C ARG A 411 -14.61 11.44 13.30
N MET A 412 -15.13 10.22 13.38
CA MET A 412 -15.81 9.57 12.25
C MET A 412 -17.04 10.38 11.80
N VAL A 413 -17.90 10.82 12.73
CA VAL A 413 -19.08 11.65 12.42
C VAL A 413 -18.66 12.99 11.80
N GLN A 414 -17.64 13.64 12.34
CA GLN A 414 -17.12 14.90 11.79
C GLN A 414 -16.61 14.70 10.35
N ILE A 415 -15.81 13.66 10.10
CA ILE A 415 -15.28 13.36 8.77
C ILE A 415 -16.41 12.99 7.81
N CYS A 416 -17.41 12.21 8.23
CA CYS A 416 -18.57 11.91 7.39
C CYS A 416 -19.31 13.18 6.97
N SER A 417 -19.50 14.12 7.91
CA SER A 417 -20.15 15.40 7.64
C SER A 417 -19.35 16.28 6.69
N GLU A 418 -18.02 16.30 6.80
CA GLU A 418 -17.14 17.10 5.94
C GLU A 418 -17.03 16.52 4.53
N THR A 419 -17.02 15.20 4.43
CA THR A 419 -16.66 14.48 3.19
C THR A 419 -17.85 13.94 2.42
N GLY A 420 -19.02 13.82 3.05
CA GLY A 420 -20.20 13.15 2.52
C GLY A 420 -20.05 11.62 2.36
N GLN A 421 -18.99 11.02 2.93
CA GLN A 421 -18.68 9.59 2.78
C GLN A 421 -18.63 8.90 4.15
N SER A 422 -19.22 7.71 4.26
CA SER A 422 -19.27 6.90 5.49
C SER A 422 -18.33 5.68 5.48
N GLY A 423 -17.48 5.56 4.46
CA GLY A 423 -16.46 4.53 4.35
C GLY A 423 -15.16 4.90 5.09
N PHE A 424 -14.62 4.00 5.91
CA PHE A 424 -13.34 4.18 6.62
C PHE A 424 -12.30 3.09 6.31
N HIS A 425 -11.05 3.51 6.16
CA HIS A 425 -9.88 2.63 6.19
C HIS A 425 -9.07 2.97 7.43
N PHE A 426 -8.96 2.00 8.35
CA PHE A 426 -8.10 2.14 9.51
C PHE A 426 -6.64 1.82 9.17
N VAL A 427 -5.79 2.84 9.24
CA VAL A 427 -4.39 2.81 8.79
C VAL A 427 -3.40 2.48 9.91
N ASP A 428 -3.88 1.84 10.97
CA ASP A 428 -3.07 1.35 12.08
C ASP A 428 -2.01 0.33 11.64
N GLU A 429 -0.85 0.34 12.29
CA GLU A 429 0.18 -0.72 12.17
C GLU A 429 -0.39 -2.12 12.45
N ALA A 430 -1.24 -2.19 13.48
CA ALA A 430 -2.12 -3.31 13.77
C ALA A 430 -3.26 -2.80 14.65
N ALA A 431 -4.48 -2.81 14.12
CA ALA A 431 -5.68 -2.36 14.82
C ALA A 431 -5.89 -3.20 16.11
N PRO A 432 -5.92 -2.57 17.31
CA PRO A 432 -6.00 -3.31 18.56
C PRO A 432 -7.38 -3.95 18.77
N PRO A 433 -7.49 -5.27 19.07
CA PRO A 433 -8.79 -5.93 19.24
C PRO A 433 -9.68 -5.30 20.32
N ALA A 434 -9.08 -4.80 21.40
CA ALA A 434 -9.82 -4.15 22.48
C ALA A 434 -10.43 -2.81 22.05
N VAL A 435 -9.69 -2.03 21.25
CA VAL A 435 -10.18 -0.74 20.71
C VAL A 435 -11.25 -0.99 19.65
N LEU A 436 -11.04 -1.99 18.78
CA LEU A 436 -12.03 -2.42 17.79
C LEU A 436 -13.35 -2.86 18.43
N ARG A 437 -13.30 -3.67 19.50
CA ARG A 437 -14.49 -4.05 20.27
C ARG A 437 -15.23 -2.82 20.80
N ALA A 438 -14.53 -1.94 21.51
CA ALA A 438 -15.13 -0.76 22.10
C ALA A 438 -15.72 0.18 21.04
N MET A 439 -15.02 0.37 19.92
CA MET A 439 -15.52 1.13 18.77
C MET A 439 -16.79 0.49 18.20
N ALA A 440 -16.80 -0.82 17.98
CA ALA A 440 -17.94 -1.53 17.43
C ALA A 440 -19.19 -1.44 18.31
N GLU A 441 -19.03 -1.61 19.63
CA GLU A 441 -20.10 -1.42 20.61
C GLU A 441 -20.65 0.01 20.54
N ARG A 442 -19.77 1.03 20.53
CA ARG A 442 -20.18 2.44 20.47
C ARG A 442 -20.82 2.84 19.14
N LEU A 443 -20.38 2.29 18.01
CA LEU A 443 -21.02 2.51 16.70
C LEU A 443 -22.47 2.02 16.71
N ILE A 444 -22.70 0.82 17.26
CA ILE A 444 -24.03 0.22 17.35
C ILE A 444 -24.90 1.01 18.34
N GLU A 445 -24.37 1.34 19.52
CA GLU A 445 -25.11 2.10 20.54
C GLU A 445 -25.49 3.52 20.07
N ARG A 446 -24.64 4.17 19.27
CA ARG A 446 -24.90 5.51 18.72
C ARG A 446 -25.61 5.49 17.36
N GLU A 447 -25.95 4.31 16.86
CA GLU A 447 -26.60 4.10 15.56
C GLU A 447 -25.84 4.74 14.38
N VAL A 448 -24.51 4.83 14.48
CA VAL A 448 -23.66 5.42 13.44
C VAL A 448 -23.41 4.39 12.35
N GLN A 449 -24.00 4.61 11.17
CA GLN A 449 -23.90 3.72 10.02
C GLN A 449 -22.65 4.02 9.20
N VAL A 450 -21.69 3.10 9.22
CA VAL A 450 -20.41 3.21 8.51
C VAL A 450 -20.02 1.86 7.92
N THR A 451 -19.15 1.91 6.92
CA THR A 451 -18.49 0.73 6.36
C THR A 451 -17.01 0.88 6.61
N TRP A 452 -16.32 -0.16 7.10
CA TRP A 452 -14.91 -0.03 7.39
C TRP A 452 -14.10 -1.30 7.16
N TRP A 453 -12.80 -1.11 6.97
CA TRP A 453 -11.80 -2.17 6.92
C TRP A 453 -10.48 -1.69 7.53
N GLY A 454 -9.59 -2.61 7.86
CA GLY A 454 -8.29 -2.25 8.43
C GLY A 454 -7.34 -3.43 8.60
N ASN A 455 -6.12 -3.10 9.04
CA ASN A 455 -5.04 -4.06 9.24
C ASN A 455 -5.06 -4.62 10.66
N VAL A 456 -5.04 -5.93 10.81
CA VAL A 456 -5.02 -6.63 12.10
C VAL A 456 -3.87 -7.64 12.17
N ARG A 457 -3.57 -8.09 13.39
CA ARG A 457 -2.79 -9.31 13.61
C ARG A 457 -3.75 -10.46 13.89
N PHE A 458 -3.64 -11.58 13.16
CA PHE A 458 -4.51 -12.76 13.35
C PHE A 458 -4.25 -13.46 14.70
N GLU A 459 -4.75 -12.86 15.78
CA GLU A 459 -4.53 -13.29 17.15
C GLU A 459 -5.77 -13.93 17.79
N ARG A 460 -5.55 -14.75 18.83
CA ARG A 460 -6.60 -15.49 19.54
C ARG A 460 -7.73 -14.64 20.13
N THR A 461 -7.52 -13.33 20.29
CA THR A 461 -8.53 -12.41 20.83
C THR A 461 -9.71 -12.21 19.87
N PHE A 462 -9.51 -12.48 18.58
CA PHE A 462 -10.57 -12.52 17.56
C PHE A 462 -11.33 -13.85 17.65
N THR A 463 -12.27 -13.91 18.59
CA THR A 463 -13.24 -15.01 18.70
C THR A 463 -14.37 -14.84 17.67
N PRO A 464 -15.13 -15.90 17.33
CA PRO A 464 -16.29 -15.79 16.44
C PRO A 464 -17.27 -14.67 16.85
N GLU A 465 -17.54 -14.52 18.13
CA GLU A 465 -18.44 -13.47 18.65
C GLU A 465 -17.88 -12.06 18.44
N LEU A 466 -16.55 -11.90 18.55
CA LEU A 466 -15.92 -10.62 18.23
C LEU A 466 -16.00 -10.36 16.72
N CYS A 467 -15.70 -11.34 15.88
CA CYS A 467 -15.79 -11.18 14.42
C CYS A 467 -17.21 -10.80 13.98
N GLU A 468 -18.25 -11.44 14.53
CA GLU A 468 -19.65 -11.08 14.30
C GLU A 468 -19.99 -9.66 14.78
N LEU A 469 -19.49 -9.26 15.95
CA LEU A 469 -19.67 -7.89 16.46
C LEU A 469 -19.02 -6.86 15.52
N LEU A 470 -17.83 -7.13 15.02
CA LEU A 470 -17.13 -6.26 14.07
C LEU A 470 -17.88 -6.18 12.74
N ALA A 471 -18.36 -7.31 12.21
CA ALA A 471 -19.18 -7.34 11.00
C ALA A 471 -20.46 -6.50 11.18
N ARG A 472 -21.15 -6.66 12.31
CA ARG A 472 -22.36 -5.89 12.65
C ARG A 472 -22.11 -4.38 12.79
N SER A 473 -20.91 -3.95 13.15
CA SER A 473 -20.55 -2.53 13.23
C SER A 473 -20.07 -1.94 11.91
N GLY A 474 -20.09 -2.72 10.81
CA GLY A 474 -19.74 -2.28 9.47
C GLY A 474 -18.39 -2.78 8.95
N CYS A 475 -17.73 -3.72 9.64
CA CYS A 475 -16.51 -4.33 9.11
C CYS A 475 -16.84 -5.17 7.88
N VAL A 476 -16.27 -4.82 6.73
CA VAL A 476 -16.44 -5.59 5.48
C VAL A 476 -15.18 -6.34 5.07
N ALA A 477 -14.03 -5.93 5.60
CA ALA A 477 -12.79 -6.63 5.37
C ALA A 477 -11.73 -6.39 6.44
N ILE A 478 -10.80 -7.33 6.51
CA ILE A 478 -9.56 -7.20 7.27
C ILE A 478 -8.38 -7.73 6.47
N SER A 479 -7.24 -7.09 6.66
CA SER A 479 -5.94 -7.56 6.18
C SER A 479 -5.06 -7.92 7.37
N GLY A 480 -4.21 -8.93 7.24
CA GLY A 480 -3.30 -9.28 8.33
C GLY A 480 -2.11 -10.12 7.90
N GLY A 481 -1.02 -10.02 8.64
CA GLY A 481 0.20 -10.79 8.36
C GLY A 481 0.14 -12.22 8.88
N LEU A 482 0.14 -13.20 7.96
CA LEU A 482 0.49 -14.61 8.23
C LEU A 482 2.01 -14.84 8.07
N GLU A 483 2.67 -14.05 7.23
CA GLU A 483 4.11 -14.07 6.95
C GLU A 483 4.59 -15.40 6.37
N VAL A 484 5.44 -16.14 7.09
CA VAL A 484 5.93 -17.44 6.68
C VAL A 484 5.12 -18.49 7.40
N ALA A 485 4.30 -19.25 6.68
CA ALA A 485 3.61 -20.40 7.25
C ALA A 485 4.63 -21.54 7.50
N SER A 486 5.57 -21.37 8.45
CA SER A 486 6.53 -22.35 8.97
C SER A 486 6.79 -22.03 10.44
N ASP A 487 6.57 -22.99 11.34
CA ASP A 487 6.65 -22.77 12.79
C ASP A 487 8.04 -22.32 13.26
N ARG A 488 9.10 -22.84 12.63
CA ARG A 488 10.48 -22.43 12.94
C ARG A 488 10.69 -20.96 12.61
N LEU A 489 10.20 -20.52 11.46
CA LEU A 489 10.38 -19.16 10.97
C LEU A 489 9.46 -18.17 11.70
N LEU A 490 8.22 -18.55 12.03
CA LEU A 490 7.32 -17.75 12.88
C LEU A 490 7.91 -17.48 14.27
N LYS A 491 8.59 -18.49 14.86
CA LYS A 491 9.33 -18.32 16.12
C LYS A 491 10.51 -17.37 15.95
N LYS A 492 11.31 -17.53 14.89
CA LYS A 492 12.44 -16.64 14.59
C LYS A 492 12.00 -15.20 14.33
N MET A 493 10.81 -15.01 13.75
CA MET A 493 10.19 -13.71 13.50
C MET A 493 9.58 -13.06 14.75
N ASN A 494 9.40 -13.80 15.85
CA ASN A 494 8.64 -13.36 17.02
C ASN A 494 7.22 -12.86 16.67
N LYS A 495 6.55 -13.48 15.69
CA LYS A 495 5.18 -13.08 15.28
C LYS A 495 4.14 -13.46 16.34
N GLY A 496 4.37 -14.54 17.09
CA GLY A 496 3.52 -14.98 18.20
C GLY A 496 2.16 -15.56 17.81
N VAL A 497 2.04 -16.10 16.59
CA VAL A 497 0.84 -16.78 16.06
C VAL A 497 1.21 -18.16 15.52
N THR A 498 0.25 -19.08 15.45
CA THR A 498 0.41 -20.39 14.79
C THR A 498 -0.54 -20.50 13.60
N VAL A 499 -0.28 -21.43 12.67
CA VAL A 499 -1.10 -21.61 11.46
C VAL A 499 -2.53 -22.01 11.81
N GLU A 500 -2.72 -22.88 12.81
CA GLU A 500 -4.03 -23.32 13.30
C GLU A 500 -4.81 -22.17 13.93
N GLN A 501 -4.12 -21.31 14.69
CA GLN A 501 -4.74 -20.09 15.23
C GLN A 501 -5.19 -19.16 14.10
N VAL A 502 -4.33 -18.93 13.10
CA VAL A 502 -4.71 -18.10 11.96
C VAL A 502 -5.91 -18.70 11.24
N ALA A 503 -5.90 -20.01 10.94
CA ALA A 503 -7.02 -20.69 10.30
C ALA A 503 -8.36 -20.45 11.02
N ARG A 504 -8.40 -20.59 12.35
CA ARG A 504 -9.62 -20.34 13.14
C ARG A 504 -10.06 -18.88 13.11
N VAL A 505 -9.13 -17.95 13.25
CA VAL A 505 -9.44 -16.50 13.26
C VAL A 505 -9.95 -16.06 11.89
N THR A 506 -9.27 -16.44 10.82
CA THR A 506 -9.65 -16.04 9.46
C THR A 506 -10.96 -16.71 9.04
N LYS A 507 -11.18 -17.97 9.41
CA LYS A 507 -12.48 -18.64 9.21
C LYS A 507 -13.62 -17.93 9.95
N ALA A 508 -13.39 -17.51 11.20
CA ALA A 508 -14.38 -16.75 11.97
C ALA A 508 -14.74 -15.40 11.32
N PHE A 509 -13.78 -14.71 10.69
CA PHE A 509 -14.06 -13.51 9.90
C PHE A 509 -14.87 -13.84 8.63
N THR A 510 -14.44 -14.84 7.85
CA THR A 510 -15.18 -15.27 6.65
C THR A 510 -16.62 -15.66 6.99
N ASP A 511 -16.83 -16.42 8.07
CA ASP A 511 -18.17 -16.87 8.48
C ASP A 511 -19.07 -15.72 8.95
N ALA A 512 -18.46 -14.65 9.48
CA ALA A 512 -19.16 -13.39 9.78
C ALA A 512 -19.43 -12.52 8.54
N GLY A 513 -19.03 -12.97 7.34
CA GLY A 513 -19.18 -12.23 6.09
C GLY A 513 -18.10 -11.17 5.83
N VAL A 514 -17.00 -11.19 6.59
CA VAL A 514 -15.87 -10.26 6.46
C VAL A 514 -14.82 -10.86 5.51
N LEU A 515 -14.42 -10.11 4.50
CA LEU A 515 -13.34 -10.52 3.58
C LEU A 515 -11.99 -10.51 4.29
N VAL A 516 -11.15 -11.49 3.99
CA VAL A 516 -9.84 -11.68 4.62
C VAL A 516 -8.74 -11.67 3.57
N HIS A 517 -7.79 -10.77 3.78
CA HIS A 517 -6.52 -10.74 3.06
C HIS A 517 -5.34 -11.14 3.95
N ALA A 518 -4.48 -12.01 3.44
CA ALA A 518 -3.25 -12.39 4.12
C ALA A 518 -1.99 -11.79 3.47
N TYR A 519 -1.20 -11.03 4.24
CA TYR A 519 0.18 -10.72 3.87
C TYR A 519 1.07 -11.93 4.17
N LEU A 520 1.77 -12.40 3.14
CA LEU A 520 2.66 -13.55 3.17
C LEU A 520 4.08 -13.09 2.85
N MET A 521 5.07 -13.77 3.41
CA MET A 521 6.48 -13.44 3.26
C MET A 521 7.29 -14.66 2.87
N TYR A 522 8.21 -14.49 1.92
CA TYR A 522 9.18 -15.51 1.55
C TYR A 522 10.59 -14.90 1.39
N GLY A 523 11.63 -15.74 1.45
CA GLY A 523 13.02 -15.31 1.48
C GLY A 523 13.50 -14.79 2.84
N PHE A 524 12.81 -15.12 3.93
CA PHE A 524 13.27 -14.73 5.27
C PHE A 524 14.60 -15.44 5.62
N PRO A 525 15.49 -14.85 6.44
CA PRO A 525 16.81 -15.40 6.72
C PRO A 525 16.77 -16.87 7.10
N THR A 526 17.55 -17.70 6.41
CA THR A 526 17.67 -19.16 6.55
C THR A 526 16.47 -19.97 6.05
N GLN A 527 15.56 -19.38 5.25
CA GLN A 527 14.40 -20.11 4.72
C GLN A 527 14.82 -21.07 3.61
N THR A 528 14.44 -22.34 3.76
CA THR A 528 14.73 -23.39 2.78
C THR A 528 13.68 -23.49 1.67
N THR A 529 14.04 -24.15 0.57
CA THR A 529 13.07 -24.53 -0.48
C THR A 529 11.93 -25.38 0.06
N GLU A 530 12.23 -26.34 0.96
CA GLU A 530 11.21 -27.19 1.59
C GLU A 530 10.20 -26.34 2.38
N GLU A 531 10.65 -25.45 3.24
CA GLU A 531 9.77 -24.56 4.02
C GLU A 531 8.93 -23.63 3.14
N THR A 532 9.44 -23.23 1.98
CA THR A 532 8.68 -22.43 1.02
C THR A 532 7.54 -23.24 0.40
N LEU A 533 7.79 -24.50 0.02
CA LEU A 533 6.77 -25.39 -0.50
C LEU A 533 5.73 -25.79 0.56
N GLU A 534 6.18 -26.02 1.79
CA GLU A 534 5.26 -26.26 2.91
C GLU A 534 4.40 -25.05 3.24
N ALA A 535 4.97 -23.84 3.17
CA ALA A 535 4.19 -22.61 3.35
C ALA A 535 3.12 -22.47 2.27
N LEU A 536 3.45 -22.79 1.01
CA LEU A 536 2.47 -22.82 -0.07
C LEU A 536 1.38 -23.88 0.13
N GLU A 537 1.72 -25.07 0.65
CA GLU A 537 0.74 -26.11 0.97
C GLU A 537 -0.23 -25.67 2.07
N ARG A 538 0.26 -25.00 3.12
CA ARG A 538 -0.59 -24.43 4.17
C ARG A 538 -1.52 -23.35 3.60
N VAL A 539 -1.00 -22.48 2.73
CA VAL A 539 -1.80 -21.46 2.03
C VAL A 539 -2.86 -22.10 1.13
N ARG A 540 -2.52 -23.17 0.39
CA ARG A 540 -3.48 -23.95 -0.42
C ARG A 540 -4.65 -24.42 0.44
N GLN A 541 -4.36 -25.05 1.58
CA GLN A 541 -5.40 -25.53 2.50
C GLN A 541 -6.26 -24.40 3.09
N LEU A 542 -5.68 -23.22 3.38
CA LEU A 542 -6.44 -22.06 3.86
C LEU A 542 -7.41 -21.53 2.79
N PHE A 543 -7.00 -21.46 1.53
CA PHE A 543 -7.90 -21.09 0.42
C PHE A 543 -8.99 -22.15 0.21
N GLU A 544 -8.60 -23.43 0.17
CA GLU A 544 -9.54 -24.56 0.00
C GLU A 544 -10.60 -24.61 1.11
N ALA A 545 -10.24 -24.28 2.36
CA ALA A 545 -11.15 -24.23 3.49
C ALA A 545 -11.99 -22.93 3.58
N GLY A 546 -11.84 -22.00 2.62
CA GLY A 546 -12.54 -20.72 2.63
C GLY A 546 -12.07 -19.76 3.72
N CYS A 547 -10.86 -19.93 4.26
CA CYS A 547 -10.32 -19.05 5.28
C CYS A 547 -9.86 -17.70 4.71
N LEU A 548 -9.52 -17.63 3.41
CA LEU A 548 -8.95 -16.45 2.76
C LEU A 548 -9.65 -16.15 1.44
N GLN A 549 -9.82 -14.87 1.10
CA GLN A 549 -10.31 -14.43 -0.21
C GLN A 549 -9.21 -13.81 -1.07
N SER A 550 -8.13 -13.35 -0.44
CA SER A 550 -6.94 -12.88 -1.13
C SER A 550 -5.71 -13.06 -0.25
N ALA A 551 -4.54 -13.11 -0.87
CA ALA A 551 -3.27 -12.99 -0.18
C ALA A 551 -2.25 -12.35 -1.11
N TYR A 552 -1.08 -11.97 -0.58
CA TYR A 552 0.03 -11.49 -1.40
C TYR A 552 1.37 -11.90 -0.81
N TRP A 553 2.27 -12.42 -1.67
CA TRP A 553 3.64 -12.79 -1.30
C TRP A 553 4.60 -11.61 -1.48
N HIS A 554 5.13 -11.10 -0.37
CA HIS A 554 6.25 -10.18 -0.36
C HIS A 554 7.57 -10.94 -0.24
N ARG A 555 8.55 -10.56 -1.06
CA ARG A 555 9.93 -10.96 -0.83
C ARG A 555 10.45 -10.19 0.38
N PHE A 556 11.03 -10.90 1.34
CA PHE A 556 11.68 -10.29 2.50
C PHE A 556 12.83 -9.36 2.07
N SER A 557 12.88 -8.18 2.68
CA SER A 557 14.00 -7.25 2.64
C SER A 557 14.52 -6.99 4.06
N VAL A 558 15.82 -6.69 4.18
CA VAL A 558 16.42 -6.28 5.45
C VAL A 558 16.40 -4.76 5.51
N THR A 559 15.52 -4.19 6.33
CA THR A 559 15.50 -2.74 6.58
C THR A 559 16.50 -2.37 7.66
N ALA A 560 17.06 -1.15 7.61
CA ALA A 560 18.07 -0.65 8.55
C ALA A 560 17.56 -0.49 9.99
N HIS A 561 16.24 -0.52 10.17
CA HIS A 561 15.57 -0.27 11.45
C HIS A 561 14.83 -1.49 12.00
N SER A 562 14.80 -2.61 11.27
CA SER A 562 14.31 -3.86 11.82
C SER A 562 15.31 -4.47 12.80
N PRO A 563 14.87 -5.28 13.78
CA PRO A 563 15.78 -6.09 14.59
C PRO A 563 16.74 -6.95 13.76
N VAL A 564 16.32 -7.46 12.59
CA VAL A 564 17.20 -8.15 11.65
C VAL A 564 18.28 -7.20 11.11
N GLY A 565 17.93 -5.98 10.70
CA GLY A 565 18.91 -5.00 10.22
C GLY A 565 19.88 -4.50 11.30
N LYS A 566 19.41 -4.36 12.56
CA LYS A 566 20.26 -3.98 13.69
C LYS A 566 21.23 -5.08 14.12
N ASN A 567 20.85 -6.36 13.99
CA ASN A 567 21.68 -7.49 14.40
C ASN A 567 21.60 -8.67 13.41
N PRO A 568 22.09 -8.52 12.16
CA PRO A 568 21.91 -9.50 11.09
C PRO A 568 22.56 -10.85 11.40
N ALA A 569 23.70 -10.84 12.09
CA ALA A 569 24.42 -12.05 12.47
C ALA A 569 23.57 -12.99 13.36
N SER A 570 22.74 -12.45 14.26
CA SER A 570 21.83 -13.25 15.08
C SER A 570 20.75 -13.98 14.29
N PHE A 571 20.48 -13.53 13.06
CA PHE A 571 19.55 -14.16 12.13
C PHE A 571 20.28 -14.99 11.07
N GLY A 572 21.60 -15.12 11.14
CA GLY A 572 22.40 -15.92 10.22
C GLY A 572 22.63 -15.28 8.85
N VAL A 573 22.39 -13.97 8.70
CA VAL A 573 22.66 -13.22 7.47
C VAL A 573 23.79 -12.21 7.68
N ARG A 574 24.40 -11.76 6.59
CA ARG A 574 25.43 -10.73 6.59
C ARG A 574 25.02 -9.58 5.69
N VAL A 575 24.93 -8.36 6.23
CA VAL A 575 24.74 -7.16 5.41
C VAL A 575 25.99 -6.92 4.55
N THR A 576 25.79 -6.66 3.26
CA THR A 576 26.83 -6.48 2.24
C THR A 576 26.90 -5.05 1.70
N GLU A 577 26.30 -4.10 2.42
CA GLU A 577 26.35 -2.68 2.08
C GLU A 577 27.81 -2.22 1.93
N LYS A 578 28.12 -1.61 0.79
CA LYS A 578 29.45 -1.06 0.53
C LYS A 578 29.62 0.26 1.29
N PRO A 579 30.79 0.53 1.88
CA PRO A 579 31.10 1.85 2.39
C PRO A 579 31.01 2.91 1.28
N LEU A 580 30.59 4.12 1.65
CA LEU A 580 30.65 5.29 0.77
C LEU A 580 32.09 5.56 0.32
N ALA A 581 32.27 6.07 -0.90
CA ALA A 581 33.58 6.46 -1.39
C ALA A 581 34.13 7.66 -0.61
N LYS A 582 35.46 7.85 -0.64
CA LYS A 582 36.12 8.93 0.11
C LYS A 582 35.60 10.29 -0.38
N GLY A 583 34.95 11.03 0.51
CA GLY A 583 34.43 12.38 0.23
C GLY A 583 32.92 12.42 0.00
N GLU A 584 32.28 11.28 -0.28
CA GLU A 584 30.82 11.18 -0.40
C GLU A 584 30.14 11.39 0.94
N LYS A 585 28.90 11.90 0.88
CA LYS A 585 28.03 12.10 2.04
C LYS A 585 26.82 11.18 1.93
N ARG A 586 26.40 10.66 3.08
CA ARG A 586 25.22 9.81 3.16
C ARG A 586 23.97 10.62 2.83
N PHE A 587 23.17 10.12 1.91
CA PHE A 587 21.84 10.65 1.61
C PHE A 587 20.76 9.80 2.24
N ALA A 588 20.58 8.58 1.75
CA ALA A 588 19.56 7.64 2.21
C ALA A 588 20.16 6.29 2.61
N ARG A 589 19.48 5.59 3.53
CA ARG A 589 19.81 4.23 3.96
C ARG A 589 18.61 3.57 4.63
N ASN A 590 17.98 2.61 3.94
CA ASN A 590 16.92 1.79 4.53
C ASN A 590 17.03 0.33 4.11
N ASP A 591 16.82 0.01 2.83
CA ASP A 591 16.97 -1.38 2.36
C ASP A 591 18.44 -1.76 2.27
N LEU A 592 18.86 -2.70 3.11
CA LEU A 592 20.23 -3.16 3.20
C LEU A 592 20.44 -4.39 2.31
N PRO A 593 21.39 -4.37 1.36
CA PRO A 593 21.77 -5.58 0.66
C PRO A 593 22.39 -6.56 1.67
N PHE A 594 22.11 -7.84 1.50
CA PHE A 594 22.57 -8.88 2.41
C PHE A 594 22.81 -10.20 1.69
N ASP A 595 23.72 -11.00 2.26
CA ASP A 595 23.94 -12.39 1.90
C ASP A 595 23.21 -13.29 2.90
N ASP A 596 22.48 -14.26 2.36
CA ASP A 596 21.97 -15.41 3.10
C ASP A 596 22.85 -16.64 2.79
N PRO A 597 23.38 -17.36 3.79
CA PRO A 597 24.18 -18.55 3.57
C PRO A 597 23.39 -19.70 2.94
N THR A 598 22.06 -19.62 2.89
CA THR A 598 21.21 -20.63 2.27
C THR A 598 21.24 -20.43 0.75
N GLU A 599 21.76 -21.42 0.02
CA GLU A 599 21.82 -21.41 -1.46
C GLU A 599 20.44 -21.64 -2.11
N VAL A 600 19.46 -20.78 -1.80
CA VAL A 600 18.08 -20.87 -2.30
C VAL A 600 17.81 -19.78 -3.32
N ASP A 601 17.37 -20.18 -4.51
CA ASP A 601 16.90 -19.25 -5.54
C ASP A 601 15.48 -18.75 -5.20
N HIS A 602 15.41 -17.75 -4.30
CA HIS A 602 14.14 -17.14 -3.93
C HIS A 602 13.45 -16.42 -5.09
N SER A 603 14.19 -15.95 -6.10
CA SER A 603 13.58 -15.34 -7.29
C SER A 603 12.75 -16.38 -8.05
N TYR A 604 13.31 -17.55 -8.31
CA TYR A 604 12.60 -18.68 -8.91
C TYR A 604 11.38 -19.12 -8.08
N LEU A 605 11.54 -19.23 -6.76
CA LEU A 605 10.43 -19.63 -5.89
C LEU A 605 9.30 -18.58 -5.89
N GLY A 606 9.65 -17.29 -5.93
CA GLY A 606 8.68 -16.19 -6.00
C GLY A 606 7.74 -16.28 -7.20
N ASP A 607 8.26 -16.68 -8.37
CA ASP A 607 7.44 -16.83 -9.58
C ASP A 607 6.42 -17.97 -9.43
N GLY A 608 6.85 -19.12 -8.88
CA GLY A 608 5.95 -20.24 -8.60
C GLY A 608 4.89 -19.91 -7.54
N LEU A 609 5.28 -19.20 -6.47
CA LEU A 609 4.37 -18.73 -5.42
C LEU A 609 3.30 -17.78 -5.99
N ARG A 610 3.70 -16.81 -6.82
CA ARG A 610 2.78 -15.87 -7.48
C ARG A 610 1.79 -16.60 -8.38
N LYS A 611 2.28 -17.54 -9.20
CA LYS A 611 1.45 -18.36 -10.10
C LYS A 611 0.43 -19.19 -9.32
N ALA A 612 0.86 -19.89 -8.28
CA ALA A 612 -0.01 -20.70 -7.44
C ALA A 612 -1.10 -19.86 -6.77
N LEU A 613 -0.70 -18.75 -6.15
CA LEU A 613 -1.61 -17.86 -5.43
C LEU A 613 -2.65 -17.22 -6.35
N TYR A 614 -2.26 -16.80 -7.56
CA TYR A 614 -3.20 -16.33 -8.58
C TYR A 614 -4.30 -17.37 -8.85
N ASN A 615 -3.94 -18.64 -9.03
CA ASN A 615 -4.92 -19.70 -9.28
C ASN A 615 -5.79 -20.01 -8.06
N TYR A 616 -5.21 -20.01 -6.84
CA TYR A 616 -5.97 -20.23 -5.60
C TYR A 616 -7.01 -19.15 -5.34
N MET A 617 -6.71 -17.88 -5.67
CA MET A 617 -7.69 -16.79 -5.58
C MET A 617 -8.88 -16.97 -6.55
N HIS A 618 -8.73 -17.79 -7.60
CA HIS A 618 -9.79 -18.14 -8.55
C HIS A 618 -10.41 -19.53 -8.26
N GLY A 619 -10.03 -20.16 -7.13
CA GLY A 619 -10.55 -21.48 -6.76
C GLY A 619 -10.02 -22.64 -7.61
N VAL A 620 -8.88 -22.46 -8.29
CA VAL A 620 -8.33 -23.45 -9.25
C VAL A 620 -7.06 -24.09 -8.69
N GLY A 621 -6.89 -25.39 -8.95
CA GLY A 621 -5.64 -26.11 -8.74
C GLY A 621 -5.36 -26.52 -7.30
N PHE A 622 -6.38 -26.64 -6.46
CA PHE A 622 -6.27 -27.19 -5.10
C PHE A 622 -5.95 -28.69 -5.10
N GLU A 623 -6.32 -29.40 -6.16
CA GLU A 623 -6.06 -30.81 -6.39
C GLU A 623 -4.61 -31.11 -6.82
N PHE A 624 -3.89 -30.09 -7.29
CA PHE A 624 -2.52 -30.25 -7.75
C PHE A 624 -1.53 -30.36 -6.59
N ASP A 625 -0.48 -31.16 -6.79
CA ASP A 625 0.69 -31.11 -5.93
C ASP A 625 1.35 -29.73 -6.08
N VAL A 626 1.59 -29.01 -4.98
CA VAL A 626 2.11 -27.64 -4.99
C VAL A 626 3.40 -27.47 -5.78
N ARG A 627 4.19 -28.54 -5.96
CA ARG A 627 5.42 -28.52 -6.76
C ARG A 627 5.15 -28.27 -8.25
N ALA A 628 3.95 -28.57 -8.74
CA ALA A 628 3.57 -28.35 -10.14
C ALA A 628 3.57 -26.88 -10.55
N TRP A 629 3.46 -25.96 -9.58
CA TRP A 629 3.49 -24.52 -9.84
C TRP A 629 4.88 -23.98 -10.19
N PHE A 630 5.93 -24.77 -9.97
CA PHE A 630 7.31 -24.40 -10.18
C PHE A 630 7.83 -25.09 -11.45
N ALA A 631 8.01 -24.31 -12.54
CA ALA A 631 8.40 -24.84 -13.84
C ALA A 631 9.83 -25.45 -13.81
N PRO A 632 10.10 -26.54 -14.57
CA PRO A 632 11.44 -27.11 -14.63
C PRO A 632 12.45 -26.13 -15.24
N ARG A 633 13.55 -25.81 -14.53
CA ARG A 633 14.72 -25.12 -15.10
C ARG A 633 15.86 -26.11 -15.31
N ALA A 634 16.68 -25.91 -16.37
CA ALA A 634 17.86 -26.73 -16.65
C ALA A 634 18.89 -26.79 -15.50
N LYS A 635 18.96 -25.75 -14.65
CA LYS A 635 19.79 -25.71 -13.42
C LYS A 635 19.09 -26.27 -12.18
N ALA A 636 17.77 -26.38 -12.18
CA ALA A 636 16.98 -26.98 -11.10
C ALA A 636 16.74 -28.48 -11.34
N ALA A 637 17.72 -29.17 -11.93
CA ALA A 637 17.68 -30.59 -12.30
C ALA A 637 17.74 -31.54 -11.06
N GLY A 638 16.99 -31.20 -10.01
CA GLY A 638 16.71 -32.01 -8.84
C GLY A 638 15.21 -31.99 -8.55
N LYS A 639 14.66 -33.11 -8.08
CA LYS A 639 13.24 -33.21 -7.74
C LYS A 639 12.93 -32.32 -6.52
N LEU A 640 12.04 -31.34 -6.66
CA LEU A 640 11.60 -30.51 -5.54
C LEU A 640 11.11 -31.39 -4.37
N PRO A 641 11.50 -31.07 -3.11
CA PRO A 641 11.13 -31.88 -1.96
C PRO A 641 9.61 -31.87 -1.80
N LYS A 642 9.04 -33.03 -1.45
CA LYS A 642 7.60 -33.12 -1.18
C LYS A 642 7.32 -32.43 0.16
N PRO A 643 6.32 -31.54 0.26
CA PRO A 643 5.93 -30.95 1.53
C PRO A 643 5.60 -32.03 2.57
N LYS A 644 6.00 -31.82 3.83
CA LYS A 644 5.69 -32.72 4.96
C LYS A 644 4.46 -32.29 5.76
N VAL A 645 3.75 -31.27 5.31
CA VAL A 645 2.52 -30.77 5.94
C VAL A 645 1.42 -31.84 5.84
N ALA A 646 0.72 -32.09 6.95
CA ALA A 646 -0.46 -32.96 6.95
C ALA A 646 -1.54 -32.39 6.03
N ARG A 647 -2.19 -33.24 5.23
CA ARG A 647 -3.17 -32.82 4.22
C ARG A 647 -4.44 -32.20 4.82
N ASP A 648 -4.71 -32.51 6.08
CA ASP A 648 -5.88 -32.14 6.86
C ASP A 648 -5.54 -31.15 7.98
N LEU A 649 -4.35 -30.52 7.97
CA LEU A 649 -3.90 -29.60 9.02
C LEU A 649 -4.93 -28.50 9.31
N VAL A 650 -5.38 -27.79 8.26
CA VAL A 650 -6.36 -26.71 8.42
C VAL A 650 -7.73 -27.27 8.81
N ALA A 651 -8.17 -28.38 8.21
CA ALA A 651 -9.46 -28.98 8.54
C ALA A 651 -9.55 -29.37 10.03
N LEU A 652 -8.52 -30.06 10.54
CA LEU A 652 -8.43 -30.44 11.96
C LEU A 652 -8.41 -29.22 12.89
N ALA A 653 -7.67 -28.16 12.51
CA ALA A 653 -7.60 -26.93 13.29
C ALA A 653 -8.97 -26.24 13.45
N LEU A 654 -9.86 -26.38 12.45
CA LEU A 654 -11.21 -25.86 12.46
C LEU A 654 -12.18 -26.76 13.27
N GLU A 655 -12.02 -28.08 13.20
CA GLU A 655 -12.83 -29.03 13.99
C GLU A 655 -12.62 -28.90 15.50
N GLU A 656 -11.41 -28.58 15.96
CA GLU A 656 -11.11 -28.39 17.39
C GLU A 656 -11.89 -27.23 18.04
N GLN A 657 -12.36 -26.27 17.24
CA GLN A 657 -13.15 -25.14 17.73
C GLN A 657 -14.57 -25.55 18.15
N ASP A 658 -15.17 -26.52 17.46
CA ASP A 658 -16.53 -27.01 17.73
C ASP A 658 -16.67 -27.71 19.09
N VAL A 659 -15.58 -28.25 19.66
CA VAL A 659 -15.62 -29.04 20.89
C VAL A 659 -15.62 -28.16 22.15
N THR A 660 -15.23 -26.89 22.06
CA THR A 660 -15.14 -25.96 23.20
C THR A 660 -16.39 -25.12 23.43
N HIS A 661 -17.40 -25.21 22.55
CA HIS A 661 -18.69 -24.53 22.71
C HIS A 661 -19.60 -25.32 23.68
N PRO A 662 -20.18 -24.70 24.73
CA PRO A 662 -21.06 -25.41 25.68
C PRO A 662 -22.29 -26.08 25.03
N ALA A 663 -22.69 -25.67 23.84
CA ALA A 663 -23.76 -26.30 23.06
C ALA A 663 -23.38 -27.68 22.51
N ALA A 664 -22.12 -27.88 22.09
CA ALA A 664 -21.64 -29.15 21.52
C ALA A 664 -21.46 -30.26 22.58
N LEU A 665 -21.16 -29.88 23.82
CA LEU A 665 -21.07 -30.80 24.96
C LEU A 665 -22.42 -31.49 25.27
N LYS A 666 -23.56 -30.81 25.05
CA LYS A 666 -24.89 -31.43 25.18
C LYS A 666 -25.13 -32.47 24.09
N THR A 667 -24.72 -32.20 22.86
CA THR A 667 -24.93 -33.12 21.71
C THR A 667 -24.01 -34.35 21.79
N ALA A 668 -22.78 -34.19 22.30
CA ALA A 668 -21.85 -35.30 22.54
C ALA A 668 -22.30 -36.21 23.71
N ALA A 669 -22.90 -35.64 24.76
CA ALA A 669 -23.46 -36.41 25.88
C ALA A 669 -24.68 -37.25 25.45
N LEU A 670 -25.55 -36.72 24.58
CA LEU A 670 -26.70 -37.46 24.04
C LEU A 670 -26.32 -38.58 23.06
N LYS A 671 -25.19 -38.46 22.33
CA LYS A 671 -24.69 -39.54 21.45
C LYS A 671 -24.00 -40.68 22.22
N LYS A 672 -23.40 -40.41 23.39
CA LYS A 672 -22.77 -41.44 24.22
C LYS A 672 -23.76 -42.33 24.99
N SER A 673 -24.99 -41.87 25.28
CA SER A 673 -25.98 -42.66 26.03
C SER A 673 -26.73 -43.71 25.19
N LYS A 674 -26.59 -43.73 23.86
CA LYS A 674 -27.28 -44.68 22.96
C LYS A 674 -26.46 -45.91 22.56
N LYS A 675 -25.23 -46.08 23.07
CA LYS A 675 -24.31 -47.16 22.64
C LYS A 675 -24.11 -48.33 23.62
N THR A 676 -24.94 -48.44 24.66
CA THR A 676 -24.85 -49.55 25.63
C THR A 676 -26.18 -50.28 25.79
N GLN A 677 -26.54 -51.10 24.80
CA GLN A 677 -27.38 -52.28 25.01
C GLN A 677 -26.77 -53.48 24.27
N PRO A 678 -26.55 -54.63 24.93
CA PRO A 678 -25.93 -55.81 24.31
C PRO A 678 -26.96 -56.61 23.48
N PRO A 679 -26.51 -57.41 22.50
CA PRO A 679 -27.39 -58.13 21.61
C PRO A 679 -28.05 -59.33 22.31
N LYS A 680 -29.37 -59.46 22.20
CA LYS A 680 -30.11 -60.68 22.58
C LYS A 680 -29.93 -61.74 21.50
N ALA A 681 -29.52 -62.94 21.95
CA ALA A 681 -29.39 -64.14 21.14
C ALA A 681 -30.73 -64.62 20.59
N SER A 682 -30.73 -65.06 19.33
CA SER A 682 -31.84 -65.75 18.68
C SER A 682 -31.69 -67.27 18.84
N SER A 683 -32.72 -67.92 19.39
CA SER A 683 -32.96 -69.36 19.24
C SER A 683 -34.37 -69.57 18.69
N SER A 684 -34.42 -70.17 17.50
CA SER A 684 -35.43 -71.09 16.96
C SER A 684 -36.81 -71.18 17.64
N ASP A 685 -37.86 -71.01 16.84
CA ASP A 685 -38.75 -72.08 16.33
C ASP A 685 -40.27 -71.83 16.43
N GLN A 686 -40.93 -72.22 15.33
CA GLN A 686 -42.30 -72.74 15.17
C GLN A 686 -43.55 -71.84 15.19
N ARG A 687 -44.12 -71.72 13.97
CA ARG A 687 -45.52 -72.00 13.56
C ARG A 687 -46.61 -72.03 14.65
N ALA A 688 -47.57 -71.12 14.54
CA ALA A 688 -48.98 -71.37 14.22
C ALA A 688 -49.70 -70.02 14.01
#